data_AF-A0A1J0EKP1-F1
#
_entry.id   AF-A0A1J0EKP1-F1
#
_cell.length_a   1.000
_cell.length_b   1.000
_cell.length_c   1.000
_cell.angle_alpha   90.00
_cell.angle_beta   90.00
_cell.angle_gamma   90.00
#
_symmetry.space_group_name_H-M   'P 1'
#
loop_
_entity.id
_entity.type
_entity.pdbx_description
1 polymer ?
#
loop_
_entity_poly.entity_id
_entity_poly.type
_entity_poly.pdbx_seq_one_letter_code
_entity_poly.pdbx_strand_id
1 'polypeptide(L)'
;MTLLDEELSSPLSSRVLACPVQGKWTSFQLVDEFGSGEPYVGLAYEVTDSEGQKYTGRLDAAGNGKVNNHFAGPIALTLAQDYQGHEKAYSFLQTRPHYPLKITELQVRAEQTRYLNNNATRTKDNPAQACADEYYQVEVRHLVEHAAHLPPEVYRHYPHSSGPAKIMGKHGQLGVALMPQKHTVLEVRPLRALRPMLSTGSEFCALNLYQLALMATLSYCPFGQQPEDQPVKTKTVSFPLQPSVGNWFGDALAKFDELWKVDSTQTKAYYPLYEDVPYSKRLEIVPFDPTLYPVNDPKLREDQEHPAKIHFLDDRKLGVEATDTQAFITHNDELILISVRGTYELVADGLRDADAFQVPFEEGEGQVHRGFYEAAQKAAAFAVSYLDRFYAGQKLLICGHSLGGAVALLLSEMLRRRPEGYDIQLYTYGAPRAGDANFAKGAAPLVHYRMVNHNDPVPSVPGTWMNTKAKVFGSGLALTFVNVPLGLSVFVAGITNWTGEPYEHHGTLRHFMPVEFGRKAQSSILWEPGCDTITQHAACSVALQQKNGLPDRPGLLTQVFSAGNHLMAGGYIPACWATLRRWQEAQESRRSLVTEREFEWIESALIGITQQLRDKCRDLLARPDAYVRAHEQAIGAINREVDKVHTTRTRLATLRYMSVSQKDVYGQLSEQPERLADNLPRWQAHPQNQVVEQLAMAPSSGSDSTQTASIYGHTIGAPHTLDIDSII
;
A
#
# COMPACT_ATOMS: atom_id res chain seq x y z
N MET A 1 48.36 44.25 -14.05
CA MET A 1 47.55 43.62 -13.00
C MET A 1 47.87 42.16 -13.04
N THR A 2 48.64 41.71 -12.05
CA THR A 2 49.19 40.36 -11.93
C THR A 2 48.13 39.42 -11.35
N LEU A 3 48.24 38.10 -11.60
CA LEU A 3 47.38 37.04 -11.03
C LEU A 3 47.13 37.17 -9.51
N LEU A 4 48.07 37.76 -8.76
CA LEU A 4 47.88 38.06 -7.33
C LEU A 4 46.79 39.09 -7.03
N ASP A 5 46.56 40.08 -7.90
CA ASP A 5 45.57 41.15 -7.68
C ASP A 5 44.14 40.62 -7.83
N GLU A 6 43.93 39.59 -8.65
CA GLU A 6 42.63 38.91 -8.79
C GLU A 6 42.35 38.00 -7.58
N GLU A 7 43.36 37.29 -7.05
CA GLU A 7 43.22 36.44 -5.86
C GLU A 7 43.00 37.22 -4.55
N LEU A 8 43.44 38.48 -4.47
CA LEU A 8 43.36 39.33 -3.28
C LEU A 8 42.18 40.34 -3.27
N SER A 9 41.31 40.28 -4.26
CA SER A 9 40.15 41.18 -4.36
C SER A 9 39.01 40.73 -3.42
N SER A 10 38.74 41.53 -2.38
CA SER A 10 37.58 41.30 -1.50
C SER A 10 36.27 41.61 -2.25
N PRO A 11 35.22 40.76 -2.16
CA PRO A 11 33.92 41.03 -2.77
C PRO A 11 33.21 42.28 -2.20
N LEU A 12 33.72 42.83 -1.10
CA LEU A 12 33.07 43.89 -0.32
C LEU A 12 33.56 45.30 -0.65
N SER A 13 34.69 45.48 -1.35
CA SER A 13 35.18 46.82 -1.76
C SER A 13 36.29 46.77 -2.81
N SER A 14 36.18 47.63 -3.85
CA SER A 14 37.25 47.87 -4.83
C SER A 14 38.28 48.92 -4.38
N ARG A 15 38.19 49.41 -3.13
CA ARG A 15 39.16 50.32 -2.53
C ARG A 15 39.49 49.84 -1.11
N VAL A 16 40.80 49.68 -0.88
CA VAL A 16 41.45 49.31 0.39
C VAL A 16 41.58 47.80 0.60
N LEU A 17 42.84 47.33 0.55
CA LEU A 17 43.32 46.10 1.18
C LEU A 17 43.13 46.24 2.70
N ALA A 18 41.90 46.07 3.18
CA ALA A 18 41.64 45.99 4.60
C ALA A 18 41.91 44.55 5.02
N CYS A 19 42.91 44.32 5.88
CA CYS A 19 43.04 43.03 6.56
C CYS A 19 41.68 42.73 7.23
N PRO A 20 41.08 41.57 6.97
CA PRO A 20 39.77 41.27 7.55
C PRO A 20 39.89 41.31 9.08
N VAL A 21 39.04 42.11 9.71
CA VAL A 21 39.12 42.40 11.14
C VAL A 21 38.68 41.16 11.92
N GLN A 22 39.59 40.56 12.69
CA GLN A 22 39.28 39.46 13.62
C GLN A 22 38.69 39.98 14.95
N GLY A 23 38.34 39.06 15.85
CA GLY A 23 37.84 39.39 17.19
C GLY A 23 36.31 39.35 17.32
N LYS A 24 35.58 38.84 16.31
CA LYS A 24 34.14 38.61 16.43
C LYS A 24 33.86 37.27 17.11
N TRP A 25 32.71 37.21 17.79
CA TRP A 25 32.17 35.98 18.35
C TRP A 25 30.80 35.73 17.75
N THR A 26 30.41 34.47 17.60
CA THR A 26 29.05 34.06 17.26
C THR A 26 28.69 32.86 18.11
N SER A 27 27.48 32.81 18.65
CA SER A 27 26.98 31.64 19.38
C SER A 27 25.65 31.17 18.83
N PHE A 28 25.34 29.90 19.02
CA PHE A 28 24.12 29.31 18.54
C PHE A 28 23.68 28.17 19.45
N GLN A 29 22.42 27.80 19.36
CA GLN A 29 21.85 26.66 20.08
C GLN A 29 21.01 25.82 19.14
N LEU A 30 21.12 24.50 19.23
CA LEU A 30 20.16 23.58 18.59
C LEU A 30 19.14 23.14 19.62
N VAL A 31 17.86 23.23 19.26
CA VAL A 31 16.74 22.79 20.10
C VAL A 31 15.74 21.98 19.29
N ASP A 32 14.98 21.12 19.96
CA ASP A 32 13.82 20.45 19.39
C ASP A 32 12.57 21.35 19.42
N GLU A 33 11.43 20.83 18.97
CA GLU A 33 10.16 21.57 18.96
C GLU A 33 9.63 21.90 20.37
N PHE A 34 10.15 21.25 21.42
CA PHE A 34 9.83 21.56 22.82
C PHE A 34 10.78 22.63 23.41
N GLY A 35 11.77 23.07 22.64
CA GLY A 35 12.79 24.04 23.06
C GLY A 35 13.91 23.43 23.89
N SER A 36 14.06 22.10 23.91
CA SER A 36 15.14 21.40 24.60
C SER A 36 16.34 21.20 23.68
N GLY A 37 17.53 21.56 24.16
CA GLY A 37 18.80 21.25 23.49
C GLY A 37 19.41 19.89 23.86
N GLU A 38 18.81 19.18 24.81
CA GLU A 38 19.28 17.87 25.30
C GLU A 38 19.51 16.84 24.18
N PRO A 39 18.63 16.71 23.16
CA PRO A 39 18.83 15.73 22.09
C PRO A 39 20.12 15.94 21.27
N TYR A 40 20.69 17.15 21.29
CA TYR A 40 21.80 17.55 20.43
C TYR A 40 23.15 17.66 21.18
N VAL A 41 23.18 17.36 22.48
CA VAL A 41 24.36 17.48 23.33
C VAL A 41 25.58 16.74 22.77
N GLY A 42 26.73 17.42 22.72
CA GLY A 42 27.99 16.83 22.29
C GLY A 42 28.13 16.64 20.78
N LEU A 43 27.14 17.06 19.96
CA LEU A 43 27.28 17.05 18.49
C LEU A 43 28.50 17.88 18.08
N ALA A 44 29.36 17.31 17.23
CA ALA A 44 30.46 18.06 16.65
C ALA A 44 29.93 18.98 15.53
N TYR A 45 30.37 20.24 15.55
CA TYR A 45 30.04 21.24 14.54
C TYR A 45 31.30 21.74 13.83
N GLU A 46 31.11 22.12 12.57
CA GLU A 46 32.08 22.87 11.77
C GLU A 46 31.45 24.20 11.34
N VAL A 47 32.22 25.27 11.48
CA VAL A 47 31.85 26.62 11.12
C VAL A 47 32.88 27.17 10.14
N THR A 48 32.42 27.73 9.03
CA THR A 48 33.28 28.47 8.08
C THR A 48 32.94 29.95 8.15
N ASP A 49 33.92 30.84 8.34
CA ASP A 49 33.66 32.29 8.32
C ASP A 49 33.71 32.89 6.90
N SER A 50 33.45 34.19 6.81
CA SER A 50 33.37 34.91 5.52
C SER A 50 34.67 34.90 4.71
N GLU A 51 35.81 34.64 5.35
CA GLU A 51 37.13 34.54 4.70
C GLU A 51 37.52 33.08 4.42
N GLY A 52 36.65 32.12 4.72
CA GLY A 52 36.89 30.70 4.50
C GLY A 52 37.67 30.00 5.62
N GLN A 53 37.95 30.69 6.73
CA GLN A 53 38.60 30.05 7.87
C GLN A 53 37.60 29.11 8.56
N LYS A 54 38.05 27.89 8.85
CA LYS A 54 37.26 26.86 9.51
C LYS A 54 37.52 26.82 11.01
N TYR A 55 36.45 26.55 11.77
CA TYR A 55 36.45 26.37 13.21
C TYR A 55 35.62 25.14 13.55
N THR A 56 36.03 24.38 14.55
CA THR A 56 35.34 23.18 14.99
C THR A 56 35.08 23.21 16.49
N GLY A 57 34.00 22.59 16.92
CA GLY A 57 33.69 22.44 18.34
C GLY A 57 32.64 21.37 18.59
N ARG A 58 32.14 21.30 19.82
CA ARG A 58 31.04 20.42 20.21
C ARG A 58 29.97 21.22 20.96
N LEU A 59 28.71 20.85 20.76
CA LEU A 59 27.61 21.42 21.52
C LEU A 59 27.72 21.04 23.00
N ASP A 60 27.45 21.99 23.90
CA ASP A 60 27.44 21.77 25.34
C ASP A 60 26.19 20.99 25.81
N ALA A 61 26.02 20.86 27.13
CA ALA A 61 24.89 20.15 27.75
C ALA A 61 23.52 20.79 27.50
N ALA A 62 23.47 22.05 27.06
CA ALA A 62 22.26 22.76 26.68
C ALA A 62 22.11 22.89 25.15
N GLY A 63 22.97 22.21 24.38
CA GLY A 63 22.95 22.27 22.92
C GLY A 63 23.59 23.53 22.33
N ASN A 64 24.38 24.29 23.10
CA ASN A 64 25.02 25.53 22.63
C ASN A 64 26.39 25.28 21.99
N GLY A 65 26.66 25.99 20.91
CA GLY A 65 27.97 26.16 20.31
C GLY A 65 28.41 27.63 20.34
N LYS A 66 29.72 27.88 20.39
CA LYS A 66 30.28 29.22 20.31
C LYS A 66 31.62 29.23 19.57
N VAL A 67 31.77 30.19 18.67
CA VAL A 67 33.01 30.47 17.96
C VAL A 67 33.49 31.86 18.38
N ASN A 68 34.75 31.94 18.80
CA ASN A 68 35.38 33.20 19.21
C ASN A 68 36.51 33.56 18.24
N ASN A 69 36.80 34.85 18.15
CA ASN A 69 37.89 35.41 17.34
C ASN A 69 37.82 35.07 15.83
N HIS A 70 36.62 34.96 15.27
CA HIS A 70 36.49 34.78 13.81
C HIS A 70 36.54 36.11 13.05
N PHE A 71 36.77 36.04 11.74
CA PHE A 71 36.79 37.23 10.87
C PHE A 71 35.43 37.93 10.83
N ALA A 72 35.45 39.26 10.66
CA ALA A 72 34.26 40.07 10.60
C ALA A 72 33.35 39.66 9.43
N GLY A 73 32.12 39.28 9.75
CA GLY A 73 31.11 38.85 8.80
C GLY A 73 30.28 37.69 9.35
N PRO A 74 29.27 37.22 8.61
CA PRO A 74 28.54 36.01 8.94
C PRO A 74 29.45 34.77 8.96
N ILE A 75 28.95 33.73 9.63
CA ILE A 75 29.55 32.40 9.64
C ILE A 75 28.55 31.38 9.11
N ALA A 76 29.00 30.32 8.43
CA ALA A 76 28.17 29.22 7.96
C ALA A 76 28.36 28.00 8.87
N LEU A 77 27.27 27.56 9.50
CA LEU A 77 27.24 26.42 10.42
C LEU A 77 26.85 25.12 9.70
N THR A 78 27.64 24.07 9.91
CA THR A 78 27.40 22.72 9.41
C THR A 78 27.63 21.67 10.50
N LEU A 79 26.96 20.53 10.36
CA LEU A 79 27.01 19.38 11.28
C LEU A 79 27.31 18.12 10.46
N ALA A 80 28.56 17.98 10.05
CA ALA A 80 29.02 16.96 9.11
C ALA A 80 29.57 15.69 9.77
N GLN A 81 29.44 15.54 11.10
CA GLN A 81 29.94 14.33 11.78
C GLN A 81 29.16 13.11 11.31
N ASP A 82 29.84 12.21 10.58
CA ASP A 82 29.31 10.89 10.22
C ASP A 82 28.86 10.14 11.48
N TYR A 83 27.76 9.40 11.38
CA TYR A 83 27.29 8.55 12.46
C TYR A 83 28.31 7.43 12.75
N GLN A 84 28.66 7.27 14.04
CA GLN A 84 29.69 6.33 14.49
C GLN A 84 29.15 5.21 15.40
N GLY A 85 27.84 5.16 15.62
CA GLY A 85 27.24 4.12 16.47
C GLY A 85 27.16 2.74 15.79
N HIS A 86 26.60 1.78 16.52
CA HIS A 86 26.60 0.36 16.17
C HIS A 86 25.20 -0.20 15.87
N GLU A 87 24.19 0.66 15.72
CA GLU A 87 22.85 0.18 15.33
C GLU A 87 22.88 -0.40 13.92
N LYS A 88 22.52 -1.69 13.82
CA LYS A 88 22.57 -2.47 12.57
C LYS A 88 21.85 -1.79 11.40
N ALA A 89 20.72 -1.13 11.65
CA ALA A 89 19.93 -0.46 10.62
C ALA A 89 20.72 0.68 9.95
N TYR A 90 21.33 1.58 10.73
CA TYR A 90 22.14 2.67 10.18
C TYR A 90 23.41 2.15 9.53
N SER A 91 24.10 1.18 10.15
CA SER A 91 25.29 0.58 9.57
C SER A 91 25.00 -0.06 8.21
N PHE A 92 23.87 -0.77 8.08
CA PHE A 92 23.45 -1.34 6.79
C PHE A 92 23.20 -0.26 5.74
N LEU A 93 22.43 0.79 6.08
CA LEU A 93 22.14 1.89 5.15
C LEU A 93 23.40 2.65 4.69
N GLN A 94 24.39 2.82 5.57
CA GLN A 94 25.66 3.46 5.23
C GLN A 94 26.58 2.60 4.36
N THR A 95 26.48 1.27 4.46
CA THR A 95 27.44 0.33 3.86
C THR A 95 26.89 -0.50 2.71
N ARG A 96 25.58 -0.45 2.44
CA ARG A 96 24.95 -1.21 1.35
C ARG A 96 25.61 -0.89 -0.01
N PRO A 97 25.76 -1.88 -0.90
CA PRO A 97 26.49 -1.70 -2.17
C PRO A 97 25.86 -0.66 -3.11
N HIS A 98 24.53 -0.57 -3.11
CA HIS A 98 23.78 0.33 -3.99
C HIS A 98 23.17 1.47 -3.18
N TYR A 99 23.44 2.71 -3.61
CA TYR A 99 22.97 3.93 -2.96
C TYR A 99 23.28 4.00 -1.44
N PRO A 100 24.55 3.86 -0.99
CA PRO A 100 24.90 4.01 0.41
C PRO A 100 24.57 5.42 0.92
N LEU A 101 23.91 5.51 2.07
CA LEU A 101 23.43 6.78 2.62
C LEU A 101 24.51 7.47 3.46
N LYS A 102 24.64 8.79 3.31
CA LYS A 102 25.51 9.65 4.11
C LYS A 102 24.78 10.09 5.38
N ILE A 103 24.73 9.19 6.37
CA ILE A 103 24.04 9.39 7.64
C ILE A 103 24.99 10.06 8.66
N THR A 104 24.55 11.18 9.22
CA THR A 104 25.28 11.95 10.25
C THR A 104 24.71 11.73 11.65
N GLU A 105 25.49 12.04 12.68
CA GLU A 105 25.03 12.06 14.08
C GLU A 105 23.79 12.96 14.28
N LEU A 106 23.73 14.09 13.57
CA LEU A 106 22.57 14.98 13.60
C LEU A 106 21.31 14.27 13.09
N GLN A 107 21.41 13.50 12.01
CA GLN A 107 20.26 12.75 11.47
C GLN A 107 19.74 11.76 12.51
N VAL A 108 20.61 10.92 13.07
CA VAL A 108 20.21 9.91 14.06
C VAL A 108 19.59 10.55 15.30
N ARG A 109 20.12 11.68 15.79
CA ARG A 109 19.55 12.40 16.94
C ARG A 109 18.21 13.06 16.63
N ALA A 110 18.07 13.67 15.45
CA ALA A 110 16.81 14.24 15.00
C ALA A 110 15.73 13.15 14.76
N GLU A 111 16.13 11.91 14.46
CA GLU A 111 15.22 10.76 14.42
C GLU A 111 14.74 10.33 15.81
N GLN A 112 15.40 10.74 16.89
CA GLN A 112 14.96 10.45 18.27
C GLN A 112 14.02 11.51 18.85
N THR A 113 13.93 12.69 18.24
CA THR A 113 12.99 13.73 18.68
C THR A 113 11.56 13.43 18.20
N ARG A 114 10.58 14.20 18.68
CA ARG A 114 9.16 14.07 18.33
C ARG A 114 8.58 15.41 17.95
N TYR A 115 7.54 15.37 17.12
CA TYR A 115 6.76 16.56 16.83
C TYR A 115 5.99 16.99 18.08
N LEU A 116 5.93 18.30 18.30
CA LEU A 116 5.09 18.87 19.35
C LEU A 116 3.60 18.71 18.99
N ASN A 117 3.26 18.92 17.71
CA ASN A 117 1.93 18.67 17.19
C ASN A 117 1.87 17.31 16.47
N ASN A 118 0.86 16.49 16.77
CA ASN A 118 0.73 15.14 16.18
C ASN A 118 0.59 15.09 14.65
N ASN A 119 0.23 16.21 14.02
CA ASN A 119 0.13 16.39 12.57
C ASN A 119 1.38 17.06 11.96
N ALA A 120 2.48 17.14 12.72
CA ALA A 120 3.75 17.76 12.33
C ALA A 120 3.65 19.25 11.91
N THR A 121 2.55 19.94 12.22
CA THR A 121 2.46 21.38 11.98
C THR A 121 3.41 22.12 12.92
N ARG A 122 4.26 22.99 12.36
CA ARG A 122 5.19 23.78 13.17
C ARG A 122 4.45 24.79 14.04
N THR A 123 4.91 24.97 15.26
CA THR A 123 4.39 26.02 16.13
C THR A 123 5.02 27.38 15.81
N LYS A 124 4.31 28.44 16.21
CA LYS A 124 4.87 29.80 16.24
C LYS A 124 5.62 30.07 17.54
N ASP A 125 5.18 29.45 18.63
CA ASP A 125 5.71 29.67 19.96
C ASP A 125 6.61 28.49 20.35
N ASN A 126 7.88 28.80 20.67
CA ASN A 126 8.83 27.88 21.26
C ASN A 126 9.52 28.61 22.43
N PRO A 127 9.62 27.99 23.63
CA PRO A 127 10.17 28.65 24.80
C PRO A 127 11.62 29.13 24.61
N ALA A 128 12.41 28.49 23.75
CA ALA A 128 13.78 28.88 23.46
C ALA A 128 13.90 30.25 22.73
N GLN A 129 12.82 30.76 22.15
CA GLN A 129 12.81 32.10 21.53
C GLN A 129 13.14 33.22 22.51
N ALA A 130 12.76 33.07 23.78
CA ALA A 130 12.95 34.11 24.80
C ALA A 130 14.43 34.42 25.09
N CYS A 131 15.33 33.49 24.77
CA CYS A 131 16.77 33.61 25.01
C CYS A 131 17.58 33.91 23.73
N ALA A 132 16.90 34.10 22.59
CA ALA A 132 17.52 34.22 21.28
C ALA A 132 17.54 35.66 20.76
N ASP A 133 18.68 36.10 20.20
CA ASP A 133 18.71 37.32 19.39
C ASP A 133 18.04 37.10 18.02
N GLU A 134 18.18 35.88 17.50
CA GLU A 134 17.56 35.40 16.25
C GLU A 134 17.08 33.97 16.44
N TYR A 135 15.92 33.65 15.86
CA TYR A 135 15.32 32.33 15.94
C TYR A 135 14.99 31.81 14.54
N TYR A 136 15.47 30.61 14.22
CA TYR A 136 15.20 29.96 12.94
C TYR A 136 14.64 28.56 13.12
N GLN A 137 13.63 28.26 12.30
CA GLN A 137 13.17 26.92 12.03
C GLN A 137 14.04 26.32 10.93
N VAL A 138 14.71 25.23 11.26
CA VAL A 138 15.61 24.51 10.36
C VAL A 138 15.20 23.04 10.26
N GLU A 139 15.88 22.35 9.37
CA GLU A 139 15.71 20.92 9.12
C GLU A 139 17.11 20.37 8.91
N VAL A 140 17.29 19.08 9.13
CA VAL A 140 18.59 18.42 9.02
C VAL A 140 19.28 18.72 7.69
N ARG A 141 18.53 18.75 6.58
CA ARG A 141 19.03 19.08 5.23
C ARG A 141 19.70 20.45 5.10
N HIS A 142 19.40 21.40 5.97
CA HIS A 142 20.04 22.73 5.95
C HIS A 142 21.43 22.72 6.58
N LEU A 143 21.76 21.69 7.37
CA LEU A 143 22.95 21.63 8.21
C LEU A 143 23.94 20.55 7.77
N VAL A 144 23.58 19.70 6.82
CA VAL A 144 24.42 18.60 6.31
C VAL A 144 24.73 18.79 4.83
N GLU A 145 25.83 18.22 4.37
CA GLU A 145 26.28 18.31 2.97
C GLU A 145 25.43 17.48 2.01
N HIS A 146 25.17 16.22 2.36
CA HIS A 146 24.44 15.29 1.51
C HIS A 146 22.98 15.19 1.97
N ALA A 147 22.09 15.86 1.23
CA ALA A 147 20.67 15.95 1.57
C ALA A 147 19.73 15.26 0.56
N ALA A 148 20.27 14.61 -0.48
CA ALA A 148 19.47 14.00 -1.54
C ALA A 148 18.56 12.85 -1.06
N HIS A 149 18.92 12.18 0.04
CA HIS A 149 18.10 11.15 0.68
C HIS A 149 17.15 11.71 1.74
N LEU A 150 17.24 13.00 2.10
CA LEU A 150 16.48 13.62 3.19
C LEU A 150 15.12 14.15 2.69
N PRO A 151 14.10 14.24 3.58
CA PRO A 151 12.76 14.66 3.20
C PRO A 151 12.77 16.05 2.54
N PRO A 152 11.83 16.35 1.63
CA PRO A 152 11.66 17.70 1.10
C PRO A 152 11.38 18.73 2.18
N GLU A 153 11.72 19.99 1.91
CA GLU A 153 11.44 21.08 2.85
C GLU A 153 9.94 21.28 3.04
N VAL A 154 9.57 21.58 4.29
CA VAL A 154 8.21 22.00 4.64
C VAL A 154 8.17 23.49 4.92
N TYR A 155 6.95 24.02 5.01
CA TYR A 155 6.72 25.40 5.40
C TYR A 155 7.31 25.70 6.79
N ARG A 156 7.85 26.91 6.95
CA ARG A 156 8.48 27.42 8.17
C ARG A 156 7.95 28.81 8.47
N HIS A 157 7.57 29.05 9.73
CA HIS A 157 7.19 30.39 10.20
C HIS A 157 8.40 31.31 10.32
N TYR A 158 9.55 30.76 10.73
CA TYR A 158 10.78 31.49 10.93
C TYR A 158 11.91 30.93 10.06
N PRO A 159 11.87 31.09 8.73
CA PRO A 159 12.96 30.63 7.86
C PRO A 159 14.23 31.47 8.10
N HIS A 160 15.40 30.85 7.97
CA HIS A 160 16.66 31.59 7.97
C HIS A 160 16.80 32.43 6.68
N SER A 161 17.48 33.58 6.77
CA SER A 161 17.67 34.46 5.61
C SER A 161 18.76 33.93 4.68
N SER A 162 18.54 34.02 3.36
CA SER A 162 19.59 33.75 2.36
C SER A 162 20.57 34.90 2.20
N GLY A 163 20.30 36.08 2.77
CA GLY A 163 21.15 37.28 2.66
C GLY A 163 22.56 37.05 3.18
N PRO A 164 22.75 36.63 4.44
CA PRO A 164 24.07 36.36 5.02
C PRO A 164 24.88 35.33 4.21
N ALA A 165 24.24 34.24 3.77
CA ALA A 165 24.87 33.23 2.93
C ALA A 165 25.35 33.79 1.58
N LYS A 166 24.56 34.68 0.95
CA LYS A 166 24.96 35.37 -0.29
C LYS A 166 26.16 36.29 -0.10
N ILE A 167 26.28 36.97 1.04
CA ILE A 167 27.42 37.83 1.38
C ILE A 167 28.71 36.99 1.47
N MET A 168 28.63 35.79 2.03
CA MET A 168 29.76 34.86 2.16
C MET A 168 30.20 34.22 0.83
N GLY A 169 29.47 34.42 -0.26
CA GLY A 169 29.80 33.84 -1.57
C GLY A 169 29.95 32.31 -1.53
N LYS A 170 31.09 31.79 -1.98
CA LYS A 170 31.37 30.34 -1.98
C LYS A 170 31.36 29.71 -0.58
N HIS A 171 31.67 30.49 0.46
CA HIS A 171 31.75 30.00 1.85
C HIS A 171 30.38 29.90 2.53
N GLY A 172 29.34 30.51 1.94
CA GLY A 172 27.95 30.41 2.42
C GLY A 172 27.08 29.43 1.64
N GLN A 173 27.65 28.64 0.71
CA GLN A 173 26.87 27.70 -0.11
C GLN A 173 26.34 26.50 0.67
N LEU A 174 26.99 26.16 1.79
CA LEU A 174 26.65 25.02 2.63
C LEU A 174 26.38 25.48 4.06
N GLY A 175 25.35 24.92 4.69
CA GLY A 175 25.02 25.20 6.09
C GLY A 175 24.07 26.38 6.26
N VAL A 176 23.85 26.74 7.54
CA VAL A 176 23.02 27.88 7.93
C VAL A 176 23.91 29.06 8.27
N ALA A 177 23.73 30.18 7.57
CA ALA A 177 24.51 31.39 7.82
C ALA A 177 23.97 32.19 9.02
N LEU A 178 24.85 32.50 9.97
CA LEU A 178 24.56 33.15 11.24
C LEU A 178 25.29 34.49 11.35
N MET A 179 24.63 35.50 11.92
CA MET A 179 25.21 36.83 12.05
C MET A 179 26.21 36.92 13.21
N PRO A 180 27.30 37.71 13.07
CA PRO A 180 28.26 37.91 14.13
C PRO A 180 27.68 38.69 15.31
N GLN A 181 28.22 38.44 16.49
CA GLN A 181 27.85 39.07 17.77
C GLN A 181 26.39 38.83 18.16
N LYS A 182 25.83 37.68 17.77
CA LYS A 182 24.49 37.24 18.13
C LYS A 182 24.49 35.83 18.69
N HIS A 183 23.46 35.53 19.47
CA HIS A 183 23.03 34.20 19.84
C HIS A 183 21.82 33.77 19.01
N THR A 184 22.00 32.79 18.12
CA THR A 184 20.93 32.28 17.26
C THR A 184 20.45 30.91 17.71
N VAL A 185 19.15 30.77 17.96
CA VAL A 185 18.53 29.48 18.25
C VAL A 185 17.99 28.84 16.96
N LEU A 186 18.31 27.57 16.77
CA LEU A 186 17.93 26.75 15.62
C LEU A 186 16.99 25.62 16.09
N GLU A 187 15.70 25.76 15.83
CA GLU A 187 14.71 24.71 16.04
C GLU A 187 14.81 23.67 14.92
N VAL A 188 15.36 22.51 15.25
CA VAL A 188 15.54 21.41 14.31
C VAL A 188 14.26 20.59 14.27
N ARG A 189 13.62 20.54 13.09
CA ARG A 189 12.47 19.66 12.85
C ARG A 189 12.82 18.20 13.12
N PRO A 190 11.97 17.45 13.82
CA PRO A 190 12.09 16.01 13.94
C PRO A 190 12.25 15.33 12.58
N LEU A 191 13.20 14.41 12.48
CA LEU A 191 13.45 13.67 11.25
C LEU A 191 12.61 12.40 11.27
N ARG A 192 11.32 12.52 10.96
CA ARG A 192 10.36 11.40 11.00
C ARG A 192 9.53 11.32 9.73
N ALA A 193 9.02 10.13 9.44
CA ALA A 193 8.14 9.89 8.29
C ALA A 193 6.91 9.09 8.71
N LEU A 194 5.85 9.20 7.91
CA LEU A 194 4.73 8.28 7.99
C LEU A 194 4.99 7.04 7.15
N ARG A 195 4.52 5.89 7.63
CA ARG A 195 4.60 4.62 6.92
C ARG A 195 3.26 3.89 7.01
N PRO A 196 2.69 3.35 5.91
CA PRO A 196 1.50 2.52 6.00
C PRO A 196 1.79 1.27 6.84
N MET A 197 0.96 0.97 7.83
CA MET A 197 1.11 -0.22 8.66
C MET A 197 0.72 -1.46 7.87
N LEU A 198 1.69 -2.33 7.58
CA LEU A 198 1.51 -3.59 6.86
C LEU A 198 2.01 -4.72 7.73
N SER A 199 1.20 -5.77 7.91
CA SER A 199 1.62 -6.96 8.62
C SER A 199 2.47 -7.86 7.72
N THR A 200 3.57 -8.37 8.27
CA THR A 200 4.50 -9.29 7.58
C THR A 200 4.18 -10.76 7.84
N GLY A 201 3.19 -11.07 8.69
CA GLY A 201 2.76 -12.43 8.98
C GLY A 201 2.04 -13.07 7.79
N SER A 202 2.27 -14.36 7.57
CA SER A 202 1.66 -15.09 6.45
C SER A 202 0.14 -15.29 6.59
N GLU A 203 -0.40 -15.15 7.80
CA GLU A 203 -1.84 -15.26 8.06
C GLU A 203 -2.62 -14.07 7.49
N PHE A 204 -3.88 -14.31 7.13
CA PHE A 204 -4.78 -13.26 6.67
C PHE A 204 -5.10 -12.30 7.81
N CYS A 205 -5.05 -11.00 7.54
CA CYS A 205 -5.67 -10.00 8.39
C CYS A 205 -6.46 -8.95 7.59
N ALA A 206 -7.50 -8.40 8.21
CA ALA A 206 -8.35 -7.39 7.59
C ALA A 206 -7.60 -6.08 7.27
N LEU A 207 -6.59 -5.73 8.08
CA LEU A 207 -5.75 -4.56 7.84
C LEU A 207 -4.99 -4.69 6.51
N ASN A 208 -4.29 -5.79 6.27
CA ASN A 208 -3.57 -6.00 5.01
C ASN A 208 -4.52 -6.01 3.81
N LEU A 209 -5.70 -6.62 3.95
CA LEU A 209 -6.72 -6.60 2.89
C LEU A 209 -7.05 -5.16 2.46
N TYR A 210 -7.24 -4.23 3.42
CA TYR A 210 -7.52 -2.83 3.13
C TYR A 210 -6.30 -2.05 2.63
N GLN A 211 -5.17 -2.13 3.34
CA GLN A 211 -3.95 -1.39 3.02
C GLN A 211 -3.42 -1.74 1.63
N LEU A 212 -3.39 -3.04 1.28
CA LEU A 212 -2.91 -3.49 -0.03
C LEU A 212 -3.92 -3.21 -1.15
N ALA A 213 -5.19 -2.99 -0.85
CA ALA A 213 -6.16 -2.50 -1.85
C ALA A 213 -5.81 -1.07 -2.26
N LEU A 214 -5.40 -0.23 -1.31
CA LEU A 214 -4.92 1.12 -1.59
C LEU A 214 -3.63 1.07 -2.43
N MET A 215 -2.69 0.18 -2.11
CA MET A 215 -1.44 0.03 -2.87
C MET A 215 -1.67 -0.50 -4.29
N ALA A 216 -2.54 -1.51 -4.45
CA ALA A 216 -2.96 -2.04 -5.76
C ALA A 216 -3.64 -0.95 -6.62
N THR A 217 -4.31 0.01 -6.00
CA THR A 217 -4.90 1.16 -6.70
C THR A 217 -3.84 2.19 -7.07
N LEU A 218 -2.88 2.47 -6.18
CA LEU A 218 -1.80 3.42 -6.44
C LEU A 218 -0.95 3.00 -7.65
N SER A 219 -0.86 1.70 -7.97
CA SER A 219 -0.19 1.24 -9.19
C SER A 219 -0.85 1.67 -10.49
N TYR A 220 -2.03 2.31 -10.47
CA TYR A 220 -2.60 2.97 -11.66
C TYR A 220 -2.07 4.39 -11.87
N CYS A 221 -1.51 5.02 -10.84
CA CYS A 221 -0.92 6.34 -10.95
C CYS A 221 0.47 6.30 -11.63
N PRO A 222 0.89 7.38 -12.30
CA PRO A 222 2.26 7.49 -12.76
C PRO A 222 3.24 7.59 -11.58
N PHE A 223 4.54 7.47 -11.86
CA PHE A 223 5.56 7.72 -10.85
C PHE A 223 5.66 9.21 -10.45
N GLY A 224 5.49 10.14 -11.39
CA GLY A 224 5.38 11.57 -11.09
C GLY A 224 6.69 12.28 -10.72
N GLN A 225 7.84 11.79 -11.20
CA GLN A 225 9.15 12.44 -11.04
C GLN A 225 9.26 13.68 -11.95
N GLN A 226 9.90 14.74 -11.45
CA GLN A 226 10.30 15.91 -12.23
C GLN A 226 11.80 16.20 -12.03
N PRO A 227 12.58 16.44 -13.10
CA PRO A 227 12.20 16.35 -14.52
C PRO A 227 11.86 14.91 -14.97
N GLU A 228 11.02 14.82 -16.01
CA GLU A 228 10.63 13.54 -16.64
C GLU A 228 11.60 13.11 -17.75
N ASP A 229 12.37 14.03 -18.33
CA ASP A 229 13.28 13.77 -19.45
C ASP A 229 14.43 12.83 -19.06
N GLN A 230 14.80 11.93 -19.98
CA GLN A 230 15.98 11.08 -19.87
C GLN A 230 17.02 11.47 -20.96
N PRO A 231 18.30 11.68 -20.58
CA PRO A 231 18.83 11.69 -19.23
C PRO A 231 18.41 12.93 -18.43
N VAL A 232 18.22 12.76 -17.12
CA VAL A 232 17.95 13.83 -16.15
C VAL A 232 19.22 14.67 -15.99
N LYS A 233 19.17 15.94 -16.41
CA LYS A 233 20.33 16.86 -16.39
C LYS A 233 20.43 17.74 -15.15
N THR A 234 19.38 17.79 -14.33
CA THR A 234 19.36 18.54 -13.08
C THR A 234 20.19 17.83 -12.02
N LYS A 235 20.59 18.57 -10.96
CA LYS A 235 21.29 17.97 -9.81
C LYS A 235 20.37 17.19 -8.88
N THR A 236 19.08 17.48 -8.93
CA THR A 236 18.05 16.94 -8.02
C THR A 236 16.79 16.60 -8.82
N VAL A 237 15.94 15.76 -8.23
CA VAL A 237 14.58 15.48 -8.71
C VAL A 237 13.55 15.81 -7.62
N SER A 238 12.30 15.96 -8.00
CA SER A 238 11.16 16.17 -7.09
C SER A 238 9.93 15.38 -7.53
N PHE A 239 8.90 15.32 -6.67
CA PHE A 239 7.69 14.53 -6.91
C PHE A 239 6.41 15.35 -6.66
N PRO A 240 6.12 16.38 -7.48
CA PRO A 240 5.04 17.34 -7.21
C PRO A 240 3.63 16.82 -7.57
N LEU A 241 3.52 15.76 -8.37
CA LEU A 241 2.23 15.28 -8.87
C LEU A 241 1.51 14.45 -7.80
N GLN A 242 0.28 14.83 -7.44
CA GLN A 242 -0.52 14.10 -6.46
C GLN A 242 -1.92 13.74 -7.01
N PRO A 243 -2.35 12.46 -6.95
CA PRO A 243 -1.59 11.30 -6.47
C PRO A 243 -0.56 10.80 -7.51
N SER A 244 0.61 10.39 -7.04
CA SER A 244 1.61 9.63 -7.79
C SER A 244 2.44 8.76 -6.84
N VAL A 245 3.08 7.72 -7.36
CA VAL A 245 3.91 6.80 -6.55
C VAL A 245 5.09 7.55 -5.91
N GLY A 246 5.82 8.33 -6.70
CA GLY A 246 6.96 9.11 -6.23
C GLY A 246 6.54 10.16 -5.22
N ASN A 247 5.36 10.77 -5.39
CA ASN A 247 4.84 11.73 -4.40
C ASN A 247 4.52 11.06 -3.07
N TRP A 248 3.83 9.91 -3.07
CA TRP A 248 3.49 9.20 -1.83
C TRP A 248 4.73 8.90 -1.00
N PHE A 249 5.73 8.23 -1.57
CA PHE A 249 6.86 7.71 -0.80
C PHE A 249 8.05 8.68 -0.71
N GLY A 250 8.26 9.52 -1.73
CA GLY A 250 9.39 10.44 -1.79
C GLY A 250 9.09 11.86 -1.30
N ASP A 251 7.81 12.24 -1.14
CA ASP A 251 7.41 13.62 -0.84
C ASP A 251 6.41 13.73 0.31
N ALA A 252 5.17 13.28 0.14
CA ALA A 252 4.09 13.47 1.11
C ALA A 252 4.33 12.75 2.44
N LEU A 253 4.54 11.43 2.43
CA LEU A 253 4.77 10.68 3.67
C LEU A 253 6.09 11.09 4.36
N ALA A 254 7.08 11.52 3.57
CA ALA A 254 8.33 12.09 4.05
C ALA A 254 8.16 13.45 4.74
N LYS A 255 7.14 14.22 4.32
CA LYS A 255 6.72 15.48 4.97
C LYS A 255 5.72 15.27 6.10
N PHE A 256 5.36 14.03 6.41
CA PHE A 256 4.37 13.66 7.42
C PHE A 256 2.92 14.02 7.01
N ASP A 257 2.66 14.12 5.70
CA ASP A 257 1.33 14.35 5.16
C ASP A 257 0.52 13.05 5.13
N GLU A 258 -0.65 13.04 5.78
CA GLU A 258 -1.55 11.89 5.79
C GLU A 258 -2.37 11.82 4.49
N LEU A 259 -1.93 11.01 3.53
CA LEU A 259 -2.62 10.86 2.25
C LEU A 259 -3.77 9.86 2.31
N TRP A 260 -4.84 10.14 1.57
CA TRP A 260 -5.97 9.21 1.36
C TRP A 260 -6.26 8.91 -0.11
N LYS A 261 -5.76 9.76 -1.02
CA LYS A 261 -5.96 9.59 -2.47
C LYS A 261 -4.90 8.66 -3.04
N VAL A 262 -5.37 7.57 -3.62
CA VAL A 262 -4.56 6.63 -4.43
C VAL A 262 -5.03 6.56 -5.89
N ASP A 263 -6.05 7.35 -6.23
CA ASP A 263 -6.59 7.51 -7.57
C ASP A 263 -7.07 8.97 -7.75
N SER A 264 -6.83 9.57 -8.92
CA SER A 264 -7.19 10.97 -9.18
C SER A 264 -8.70 11.20 -9.24
N THR A 265 -9.47 10.16 -9.57
CA THR A 265 -10.94 10.16 -9.64
C THR A 265 -11.61 9.92 -8.29
N GLN A 266 -10.84 9.59 -7.24
CA GLN A 266 -11.35 9.28 -5.92
C GLN A 266 -11.98 10.52 -5.25
N THR A 267 -13.27 10.43 -4.94
CA THR A 267 -14.05 11.50 -4.30
C THR A 267 -14.25 11.29 -2.80
N LYS A 268 -14.30 10.03 -2.33
CA LYS A 268 -14.43 9.67 -0.91
C LYS A 268 -13.06 9.37 -0.30
N ALA A 269 -12.82 9.93 0.88
CA ALA A 269 -11.57 9.72 1.60
C ALA A 269 -11.52 8.36 2.31
N TYR A 270 -10.42 7.64 2.05
CA TYR A 270 -10.06 6.37 2.66
C TYR A 270 -8.61 6.48 3.14
N TYR A 271 -8.43 6.82 4.41
CA TYR A 271 -7.08 6.97 4.97
C TYR A 271 -6.48 5.60 5.32
N PRO A 272 -5.24 5.31 4.93
CA PRO A 272 -4.48 4.21 5.50
C PRO A 272 -4.26 4.42 7.01
N LEU A 273 -4.11 3.32 7.74
CA LEU A 273 -3.52 3.33 9.06
C LEU A 273 -2.01 3.54 8.90
N TYR A 274 -1.55 4.73 9.28
CA TYR A 274 -0.14 5.09 9.26
C TYR A 274 0.49 4.93 10.64
N GLU A 275 1.77 4.61 10.64
CA GLU A 275 2.64 4.72 11.80
C GLU A 275 3.67 5.84 11.65
N ASP A 276 4.03 6.43 12.78
CA ASP A 276 5.15 7.37 12.90
C ASP A 276 6.47 6.61 13.12
N VAL A 277 7.40 6.73 12.18
CA VAL A 277 8.70 6.03 12.21
C VAL A 277 9.88 7.00 12.07
N PRO A 278 11.07 6.63 12.60
CA PRO A 278 12.32 7.27 12.20
C PRO A 278 12.43 7.33 10.68
N TYR A 279 12.94 8.43 10.12
CA TYR A 279 12.97 8.62 8.67
C TYR A 279 13.77 7.54 7.93
N SER A 280 14.81 6.98 8.57
CA SER A 280 15.58 5.82 8.12
C SER A 280 14.76 4.53 7.93
N LYS A 281 13.56 4.43 8.54
CA LYS A 281 12.65 3.28 8.45
C LYS A 281 11.47 3.47 7.48
N ARG A 282 11.44 4.59 6.74
CA ARG A 282 10.41 4.89 5.73
C ARG A 282 10.42 3.85 4.61
N LEU A 283 9.33 3.82 3.82
CA LEU A 283 9.36 3.20 2.50
C LEU A 283 10.22 4.07 1.57
N GLU A 284 11.36 3.54 1.18
CA GLU A 284 12.43 4.30 0.54
C GLU A 284 12.15 4.51 -0.96
N ILE A 285 12.44 5.75 -1.40
CA ILE A 285 12.76 6.10 -2.78
C ILE A 285 14.26 6.43 -2.81
N VAL A 286 15.00 5.80 -3.74
CA VAL A 286 16.45 5.99 -3.85
C VAL A 286 16.79 7.47 -4.03
N PRO A 287 17.89 7.95 -3.42
CA PRO A 287 18.32 9.33 -3.62
C PRO A 287 18.81 9.55 -5.06
N PHE A 288 18.73 10.80 -5.50
CA PHE A 288 19.30 11.24 -6.78
C PHE A 288 20.29 12.39 -6.54
N ASP A 289 21.57 12.10 -6.74
CA ASP A 289 22.66 13.07 -6.64
C ASP A 289 23.80 12.63 -7.58
N PRO A 290 23.91 13.22 -8.78
CA PRO A 290 24.98 12.92 -9.73
C PRO A 290 26.40 13.18 -9.20
N THR A 291 26.55 13.95 -8.10
CA THR A 291 27.84 14.21 -7.45
C THR A 291 28.25 13.05 -6.56
N LEU A 292 27.28 12.41 -5.91
CA LEU A 292 27.50 11.33 -4.94
C LEU A 292 27.40 9.94 -5.57
N TYR A 293 26.49 9.76 -6.53
CA TYR A 293 26.19 8.47 -7.15
C TYR A 293 26.56 8.50 -8.64
N PRO A 294 27.66 7.86 -9.06
CA PRO A 294 28.09 7.84 -10.47
C PRO A 294 27.04 7.29 -11.44
N VAL A 295 26.17 6.38 -10.96
CA VAL A 295 25.05 5.83 -11.74
C VAL A 295 24.00 6.89 -12.12
N ASN A 296 23.99 8.04 -11.45
CA ASN A 296 23.14 9.18 -11.79
C ASN A 296 23.81 10.13 -12.82
N ASP A 297 25.01 9.84 -13.35
CA ASP A 297 25.68 10.74 -14.33
C ASP A 297 24.86 10.82 -15.65
N PRO A 298 24.43 12.03 -16.08
CA PRO A 298 23.70 12.22 -17.33
C PRO A 298 24.43 11.71 -18.58
N LYS A 299 25.76 11.52 -18.52
CA LYS A 299 26.56 10.94 -19.62
C LYS A 299 26.20 9.49 -19.92
N LEU A 300 25.58 8.79 -18.97
CA LEU A 300 25.10 7.42 -19.14
C LEU A 300 23.87 7.31 -20.05
N ARG A 301 23.19 8.43 -20.37
CA ARG A 301 22.02 8.46 -21.27
C ARG A 301 20.93 7.47 -20.83
N GLU A 302 20.57 6.51 -21.68
CA GLU A 302 19.58 5.47 -21.39
C GLU A 302 19.96 4.61 -20.19
N ASP A 303 21.26 4.48 -19.89
CA ASP A 303 21.75 3.70 -18.75
C ASP A 303 21.70 4.48 -17.43
N GLN A 304 21.51 5.81 -17.46
CA GLN A 304 21.42 6.64 -16.26
C GLN A 304 20.33 6.11 -15.32
N GLU A 305 20.68 5.89 -14.06
CA GLU A 305 19.74 5.50 -13.02
C GLU A 305 19.12 6.76 -12.39
N HIS A 306 17.82 6.69 -12.13
CA HIS A 306 17.08 7.71 -11.40
C HIS A 306 15.87 7.06 -10.71
N PRO A 307 15.24 7.72 -9.72
CA PRO A 307 14.18 7.11 -8.91
C PRO A 307 13.06 6.45 -9.73
N ALA A 308 12.55 7.13 -10.77
CA ALA A 308 11.51 6.55 -11.61
C ALA A 308 11.96 5.26 -12.32
N LYS A 309 13.19 5.18 -12.83
CA LYS A 309 13.71 3.98 -13.50
C LYS A 309 13.91 2.81 -12.54
N ILE A 310 14.27 3.09 -11.28
CA ILE A 310 14.51 2.06 -10.27
C ILE A 310 13.21 1.56 -9.65
N HIS A 311 12.26 2.46 -9.38
CA HIS A 311 11.06 2.14 -8.61
C HIS A 311 9.80 1.93 -9.45
N PHE A 312 9.87 2.14 -10.77
CA PHE A 312 8.69 2.09 -11.63
C PHE A 312 8.97 1.38 -12.95
N LEU A 313 8.09 0.45 -13.29
CA LEU A 313 7.97 -0.15 -14.61
C LEU A 313 6.74 0.47 -15.29
N ASP A 314 6.92 1.01 -16.49
CA ASP A 314 5.83 1.42 -17.39
C ASP A 314 6.23 1.13 -18.83
N ASP A 315 5.75 0.00 -19.34
CA ASP A 315 6.15 -0.49 -20.67
C ASP A 315 5.15 -0.10 -21.78
N ARG A 316 4.12 0.67 -21.44
CA ARG A 316 3.01 1.05 -22.33
C ARG A 316 3.48 1.85 -23.54
N LYS A 317 4.62 2.52 -23.42
CA LYS A 317 5.22 3.35 -24.47
C LYS A 317 6.11 2.56 -25.44
N LEU A 318 6.26 1.25 -25.27
CA LEU A 318 7.14 0.40 -26.10
C LEU A 318 6.52 -0.07 -27.43
N GLY A 319 5.34 0.43 -27.81
CA GLY A 319 4.73 0.11 -29.10
C GLY A 319 4.40 -1.38 -29.25
N VAL A 320 4.94 -2.03 -30.29
CA VAL A 320 4.65 -3.45 -30.61
C VAL A 320 5.17 -4.40 -29.52
N GLU A 321 6.19 -3.99 -28.77
CA GLU A 321 6.73 -4.79 -27.67
C GLU A 321 5.96 -4.59 -26.36
N ALA A 322 5.02 -3.65 -26.25
CA ALA A 322 4.32 -3.34 -24.99
C ALA A 322 3.39 -4.48 -24.53
N THR A 323 3.42 -4.79 -23.23
CA THR A 323 2.49 -5.73 -22.58
C THR A 323 1.48 -4.99 -21.69
N ASP A 324 1.38 -3.66 -21.83
CA ASP A 324 0.56 -2.76 -21.00
C ASP A 324 0.74 -2.98 -19.48
N THR A 325 1.97 -3.30 -19.09
CA THR A 325 2.37 -3.63 -17.73
C THR A 325 2.94 -2.41 -17.04
N GLN A 326 2.34 -2.08 -15.89
CA GLN A 326 2.86 -1.06 -14.99
C GLN A 326 3.02 -1.67 -13.60
N ALA A 327 4.12 -1.38 -12.93
CA ALA A 327 4.36 -1.83 -11.57
C ALA A 327 5.21 -0.81 -10.81
N PHE A 328 5.09 -0.80 -9.49
CA PHE A 328 6.03 -0.06 -8.64
C PHE A 328 6.57 -0.95 -7.53
N ILE A 329 7.78 -0.60 -7.07
CA ILE A 329 8.45 -1.29 -5.96
C ILE A 329 9.02 -0.26 -4.99
N THR A 330 8.85 -0.48 -3.69
CA THR A 330 9.52 0.26 -2.62
C THR A 330 9.79 -0.67 -1.44
N HIS A 331 10.74 -0.30 -0.57
CA HIS A 331 11.15 -1.16 0.54
C HIS A 331 11.42 -0.37 1.82
N ASN A 332 11.42 -1.08 2.94
CA ASN A 332 11.99 -0.63 4.21
C ASN A 332 12.84 -1.76 4.81
N ASP A 333 13.09 -1.72 6.11
CA ASP A 333 13.84 -2.73 6.87
C ASP A 333 13.07 -4.04 7.11
N GLU A 334 11.73 -4.02 7.04
CA GLU A 334 10.83 -5.14 7.34
C GLU A 334 10.29 -5.83 6.08
N LEU A 335 10.00 -5.07 5.01
CA LEU A 335 9.28 -5.54 3.82
C LEU A 335 9.72 -4.86 2.52
N ILE A 336 9.50 -5.54 1.41
CA ILE A 336 9.50 -5.01 0.04
C ILE A 336 8.08 -5.11 -0.49
N LEU A 337 7.51 -3.97 -0.88
CA LEU A 337 6.18 -3.86 -1.47
C LEU A 337 6.29 -3.81 -2.99
N ILE A 338 5.63 -4.74 -3.68
CA ILE A 338 5.53 -4.79 -5.14
C ILE A 338 4.05 -4.69 -5.51
N SER A 339 3.67 -3.68 -6.30
CA SER A 339 2.29 -3.53 -6.77
C SER A 339 2.23 -3.53 -8.29
N VAL A 340 1.36 -4.37 -8.84
CA VAL A 340 1.18 -4.55 -10.28
C VAL A 340 -0.20 -4.04 -10.71
N ARG A 341 -0.20 -3.17 -11.72
CA ARG A 341 -1.40 -2.58 -12.30
C ARG A 341 -2.11 -3.56 -13.23
N GLY A 342 -3.44 -3.48 -13.30
CA GLY A 342 -4.22 -4.04 -14.40
C GLY A 342 -4.48 -3.04 -15.54
N THR A 343 -4.77 -3.56 -16.73
CA THR A 343 -5.17 -2.72 -17.88
C THR A 343 -6.57 -2.14 -17.67
N TYR A 344 -6.72 -0.82 -17.86
CA TYR A 344 -8.01 -0.11 -17.73
C TYR A 344 -8.84 -0.18 -19.02
N GLU A 345 -8.18 -0.24 -20.19
CA GLU A 345 -8.82 -0.14 -21.52
C GLU A 345 -9.38 -1.50 -22.01
N LEU A 346 -8.91 -2.63 -21.47
CA LEU A 346 -9.24 -3.98 -21.93
C LEU A 346 -10.44 -4.63 -21.22
N VAL A 347 -11.05 -4.02 -20.20
CA VAL A 347 -12.17 -4.71 -19.50
C VAL A 347 -13.43 -4.78 -20.38
N ALA A 348 -13.66 -3.80 -21.26
CA ALA A 348 -14.80 -3.82 -22.19
C ALA A 348 -14.49 -4.57 -23.50
N ASP A 349 -13.26 -4.50 -24.00
CA ASP A 349 -12.84 -5.11 -25.28
C ASP A 349 -12.14 -6.48 -25.11
N GLY A 350 -11.35 -6.70 -24.07
CA GLY A 350 -10.65 -7.96 -23.79
C GLY A 350 -11.56 -9.10 -23.32
N LEU A 351 -12.72 -8.79 -22.72
CA LEU A 351 -13.79 -9.78 -22.49
C LEU A 351 -14.44 -10.27 -23.79
N ARG A 352 -14.28 -9.53 -24.90
CA ARG A 352 -14.77 -9.88 -26.25
C ARG A 352 -13.69 -10.52 -27.12
N ASP A 353 -12.42 -10.11 -26.98
CA ASP A 353 -11.29 -10.56 -27.79
C ASP A 353 -10.34 -11.55 -27.09
N ALA A 354 -10.77 -12.20 -26.00
CA ALA A 354 -9.95 -13.07 -25.15
C ALA A 354 -9.21 -14.17 -25.92
N ASP A 355 -7.95 -13.91 -26.26
CA ASP A 355 -6.96 -14.92 -26.63
C ASP A 355 -6.54 -15.69 -25.37
N ALA A 356 -7.37 -16.65 -24.97
CA ALA A 356 -7.18 -17.48 -23.77
C ALA A 356 -6.07 -18.55 -23.94
N PHE A 357 -5.13 -18.34 -24.86
CA PHE A 357 -4.10 -19.31 -25.21
C PHE A 357 -3.16 -19.61 -24.03
N GLN A 358 -3.06 -20.89 -23.70
CA GLN A 358 -2.19 -21.41 -22.65
C GLN A 358 -0.81 -21.77 -23.20
N VAL A 359 0.25 -21.40 -22.48
CA VAL A 359 1.65 -21.74 -22.76
C VAL A 359 2.30 -22.41 -21.55
N PRO A 360 3.37 -23.22 -21.73
CA PRO A 360 4.09 -23.80 -20.60
C PRO A 360 4.64 -22.74 -19.66
N PHE A 361 4.49 -22.95 -18.36
CA PHE A 361 5.16 -22.14 -17.35
C PHE A 361 6.60 -22.65 -17.17
N GLU A 362 7.58 -21.94 -17.74
CA GLU A 362 8.96 -22.44 -17.86
C GLU A 362 9.65 -22.66 -16.51
N GLU A 363 9.26 -21.90 -15.48
CA GLU A 363 9.81 -22.01 -14.13
C GLU A 363 9.25 -23.23 -13.36
N GLY A 364 8.21 -23.90 -13.86
CA GLY A 364 7.54 -24.95 -13.11
C GLY A 364 6.70 -25.92 -13.92
N GLU A 365 5.59 -26.37 -13.31
CA GLU A 365 4.66 -27.30 -13.92
C GLU A 365 3.37 -26.57 -14.31
N GLY A 366 2.68 -27.10 -15.32
CA GLY A 366 1.41 -26.58 -15.79
C GLY A 366 1.54 -25.51 -16.87
N GLN A 367 0.38 -24.99 -17.25
CA GLN A 367 0.22 -24.03 -18.33
C GLN A 367 -0.37 -22.73 -17.80
N VAL A 368 0.04 -21.60 -18.35
CA VAL A 368 -0.36 -20.25 -17.96
C VAL A 368 -0.85 -19.45 -19.17
N HIS A 369 -1.68 -18.44 -18.91
CA HIS A 369 -2.17 -17.55 -19.96
C HIS A 369 -1.00 -16.77 -20.59
N ARG A 370 -0.82 -16.90 -21.91
CA ARG A 370 0.34 -16.31 -22.64
C ARG A 370 0.57 -14.83 -22.32
N GLY A 371 -0.46 -14.00 -22.49
CA GLY A 371 -0.32 -12.56 -22.27
C GLY A 371 0.01 -12.17 -20.82
N PHE A 372 -0.46 -12.95 -19.83
CA PHE A 372 -0.13 -12.69 -18.44
C PHE A 372 1.30 -13.12 -18.14
N TYR A 373 1.75 -14.20 -18.78
CA TYR A 373 3.11 -14.71 -18.63
C TYR A 373 4.15 -13.76 -19.23
N GLU A 374 3.91 -13.24 -20.44
CA GLU A 374 4.78 -12.24 -21.08
C GLU A 374 4.89 -10.96 -20.22
N ALA A 375 3.77 -10.49 -19.68
CA ALA A 375 3.74 -9.37 -18.73
C ALA A 375 4.51 -9.69 -17.42
N ALA A 376 4.32 -10.90 -16.88
CA ALA A 376 5.00 -11.34 -15.67
C ALA A 376 6.51 -11.49 -15.87
N GLN A 377 6.98 -11.89 -17.05
CA GLN A 377 8.41 -11.94 -17.37
C GLN A 377 9.05 -10.54 -17.30
N LYS A 378 8.38 -9.51 -17.80
CA LYS A 378 8.87 -8.12 -17.65
C LYS A 378 8.85 -7.64 -16.22
N ALA A 379 7.75 -7.92 -15.50
CA ALA A 379 7.66 -7.58 -14.08
C ALA A 379 8.70 -8.32 -13.24
N ALA A 380 9.04 -9.57 -13.60
CA ALA A 380 10.06 -10.37 -12.94
C ALA A 380 11.46 -9.84 -13.19
N ALA A 381 11.80 -9.45 -14.43
CA ALA A 381 13.07 -8.81 -14.73
C ALA A 381 13.26 -7.51 -13.94
N PHE A 382 12.20 -6.69 -13.88
CA PHE A 382 12.18 -5.47 -13.07
C PHE A 382 12.32 -5.75 -11.57
N ALA A 383 11.55 -6.69 -11.03
CA ALA A 383 11.60 -7.05 -9.61
C ALA A 383 12.94 -7.66 -9.20
N VAL A 384 13.50 -8.57 -10.00
CA VAL A 384 14.82 -9.18 -9.72
C VAL A 384 15.91 -8.12 -9.73
N SER A 385 15.94 -7.22 -10.72
CA SER A 385 16.89 -6.10 -10.75
C SER A 385 16.82 -5.23 -9.50
N TYR A 386 15.63 -5.04 -8.93
CA TYR A 386 15.44 -4.33 -7.67
C TYR A 386 15.90 -5.15 -6.46
N LEU A 387 15.49 -6.42 -6.39
CA LEU A 387 15.81 -7.33 -5.28
C LEU A 387 17.31 -7.56 -5.17
N ASP A 388 18.03 -7.71 -6.28
CA ASP A 388 19.49 -7.87 -6.32
C ASP A 388 20.22 -6.69 -5.63
N ARG A 389 19.59 -5.51 -5.57
CA ARG A 389 20.16 -4.29 -4.98
C ARG A 389 19.77 -4.10 -3.52
N PHE A 390 18.55 -4.43 -3.15
CA PHE A 390 17.92 -3.96 -1.91
C PHE A 390 17.39 -5.07 -1.00
N TYR A 391 17.34 -6.32 -1.48
CA TYR A 391 16.93 -7.44 -0.65
C TYR A 391 18.02 -7.79 0.38
N ALA A 392 17.61 -7.83 1.63
CA ALA A 392 18.41 -8.14 2.81
C ALA A 392 17.68 -9.11 3.77
N GLY A 393 16.68 -9.85 3.26
CA GLY A 393 15.88 -10.79 4.05
C GLY A 393 14.48 -10.29 4.42
N GLN A 394 14.01 -9.18 3.85
CA GLN A 394 12.67 -8.65 4.09
C GLN A 394 11.55 -9.58 3.59
N LYS A 395 10.33 -9.41 4.11
CA LYS A 395 9.11 -10.03 3.54
C LYS A 395 8.77 -9.39 2.20
N LEU A 396 8.43 -10.18 1.18
CA LEU A 396 7.89 -9.66 -0.08
C LEU A 396 6.37 -9.62 0.00
N LEU A 397 5.80 -8.41 0.07
CA LEU A 397 4.36 -8.19 -0.04
C LEU A 397 4.03 -7.78 -1.47
N ILE A 398 3.29 -8.63 -2.16
CA ILE A 398 2.95 -8.44 -3.57
C ILE A 398 1.44 -8.22 -3.68
N CYS A 399 1.00 -7.22 -4.44
CA CYS A 399 -0.42 -7.01 -4.70
C CYS A 399 -0.73 -6.64 -6.15
N GLY A 400 -1.96 -6.92 -6.59
CA GLY A 400 -2.42 -6.53 -7.91
C GLY A 400 -3.94 -6.59 -8.06
N HIS A 401 -4.47 -5.72 -8.92
CA HIS A 401 -5.90 -5.66 -9.23
C HIS A 401 -6.18 -6.05 -10.67
N SER A 402 -7.32 -6.70 -10.93
CA SER A 402 -7.77 -7.11 -12.26
C SER A 402 -6.70 -7.96 -12.96
N LEU A 403 -6.35 -7.67 -14.23
CA LEU A 403 -5.23 -8.31 -14.94
C LEU A 403 -3.92 -8.26 -14.15
N GLY A 404 -3.67 -7.17 -13.42
CA GLY A 404 -2.48 -7.01 -12.59
C GLY A 404 -2.40 -8.03 -11.47
N GLY A 405 -3.54 -8.53 -10.98
CA GLY A 405 -3.57 -9.64 -10.01
C GLY A 405 -3.13 -10.98 -10.61
N ALA A 406 -3.48 -11.24 -11.88
CA ALA A 406 -2.99 -12.44 -12.59
C ALA A 406 -1.48 -12.35 -12.85
N VAL A 407 -0.98 -11.19 -13.29
CA VAL A 407 0.45 -10.94 -13.47
C VAL A 407 1.20 -11.06 -12.14
N ALA A 408 0.66 -10.51 -11.05
CA ALA A 408 1.22 -10.62 -9.71
C ALA A 408 1.31 -12.06 -9.20
N LEU A 409 0.33 -12.92 -9.53
CA LEU A 409 0.36 -14.35 -9.22
C LEU A 409 1.52 -15.07 -9.92
N LEU A 410 1.66 -14.87 -11.23
CA LEU A 410 2.75 -15.47 -12.00
C LEU A 410 4.12 -14.95 -11.53
N LEU A 411 4.25 -13.62 -11.33
CA LEU A 411 5.44 -13.00 -10.76
C LEU A 411 5.82 -13.61 -9.40
N SER A 412 4.85 -13.77 -8.50
CA SER A 412 5.08 -14.32 -7.17
C SER A 412 5.59 -15.76 -7.23
N GLU A 413 5.03 -16.58 -8.11
CA GLU A 413 5.48 -17.97 -8.28
C GLU A 413 6.86 -18.04 -8.94
N MET A 414 7.15 -17.18 -9.93
CA MET A 414 8.49 -17.06 -10.52
C MET A 414 9.53 -16.71 -9.46
N LEU A 415 9.25 -15.71 -8.62
CA LEU A 415 10.15 -15.30 -7.52
C LEU A 415 10.32 -16.40 -6.47
N ARG A 416 9.24 -17.08 -6.06
CA ARG A 416 9.27 -18.16 -5.05
C ARG A 416 10.18 -19.31 -5.46
N ARG A 417 10.27 -19.60 -6.76
CA ARG A 417 11.07 -20.70 -7.32
C ARG A 417 12.53 -20.37 -7.48
N ARG A 418 12.92 -19.11 -7.29
CA ARG A 418 14.32 -18.72 -7.37
C ARG A 418 15.13 -19.24 -6.16
N PRO A 419 16.45 -19.45 -6.33
CA PRO A 419 17.30 -20.02 -5.28
C PRO A 419 17.40 -19.16 -4.01
N GLU A 420 17.10 -17.85 -4.08
CA GLU A 420 17.15 -16.97 -2.91
C GLU A 420 16.09 -17.31 -1.86
N GLY A 421 15.03 -18.04 -2.22
CA GLY A 421 14.03 -18.54 -1.26
C GLY A 421 13.20 -17.44 -0.60
N TYR A 422 12.76 -16.45 -1.39
CA TYR A 422 12.01 -15.29 -0.90
C TYR A 422 10.74 -15.69 -0.12
N ASP A 423 10.52 -15.05 1.03
CA ASP A 423 9.28 -15.18 1.79
C ASP A 423 8.21 -14.23 1.22
N ILE A 424 7.23 -14.78 0.50
CA ILE A 424 6.26 -14.03 -0.31
C ILE A 424 4.85 -14.18 0.26
N GLN A 425 4.12 -13.05 0.30
CA GLN A 425 2.68 -13.02 0.51
C GLN A 425 2.01 -12.20 -0.59
N LEU A 426 0.98 -12.77 -1.21
CA LEU A 426 0.28 -12.19 -2.35
C LEU A 426 -1.17 -11.83 -2.00
N TYR A 427 -1.59 -10.62 -2.36
CA TYR A 427 -2.98 -10.16 -2.29
C TYR A 427 -3.47 -9.74 -3.67
N THR A 428 -4.53 -10.36 -4.17
CA THR A 428 -5.14 -9.98 -5.44
C THR A 428 -6.57 -9.52 -5.27
N TYR A 429 -7.00 -8.59 -6.14
CA TYR A 429 -8.33 -7.99 -6.11
C TYR A 429 -8.96 -8.15 -7.49
N GLY A 430 -10.09 -8.86 -7.59
CA GLY A 430 -10.78 -9.02 -8.88
C GLY A 430 -9.96 -9.72 -9.96
N ALA A 431 -8.99 -10.56 -9.58
CA ALA A 431 -8.09 -11.19 -10.52
C ALA A 431 -8.76 -12.32 -11.31
N PRO A 432 -8.53 -12.41 -12.64
CA PRO A 432 -8.94 -13.55 -13.45
C PRO A 432 -8.09 -14.79 -13.14
N ARG A 433 -8.49 -15.96 -13.67
CA ARG A 433 -7.64 -17.16 -13.62
C ARG A 433 -6.40 -16.98 -14.49
N ALA A 434 -5.22 -17.35 -13.98
CA ALA A 434 -3.94 -17.14 -14.66
C ALA A 434 -3.30 -18.41 -15.21
N GLY A 435 -3.62 -19.58 -14.64
CA GLY A 435 -3.03 -20.86 -15.04
C GLY A 435 -3.99 -22.03 -14.86
N ASP A 436 -3.56 -23.20 -15.33
CA ASP A 436 -4.29 -24.46 -15.22
C ASP A 436 -4.19 -25.09 -13.81
N ALA A 437 -4.88 -26.21 -13.63
CA ALA A 437 -4.87 -26.96 -12.38
C ALA A 437 -3.47 -27.44 -11.96
N ASN A 438 -2.59 -27.75 -12.92
CA ASN A 438 -1.22 -28.19 -12.62
C ASN A 438 -0.38 -27.01 -12.12
N PHE A 439 -0.52 -25.83 -12.73
CA PHE A 439 0.09 -24.60 -12.24
C PHE A 439 -0.41 -24.29 -10.82
N ALA A 440 -1.72 -24.31 -10.59
CA ALA A 440 -2.31 -24.03 -9.28
C ALA A 440 -1.80 -25.00 -8.21
N LYS A 441 -1.64 -26.28 -8.55
CA LYS A 441 -1.05 -27.30 -7.68
C LYS A 441 0.45 -27.04 -7.42
N GLY A 442 1.21 -26.69 -8.46
CA GLY A 442 2.64 -26.37 -8.35
C GLY A 442 2.91 -25.11 -7.53
N ALA A 443 1.99 -24.16 -7.54
CA ALA A 443 2.03 -22.92 -6.78
C ALA A 443 1.43 -23.04 -5.36
N ALA A 444 0.84 -24.18 -4.97
CA ALA A 444 0.14 -24.35 -3.69
C ALA A 444 0.90 -23.88 -2.42
N PRO A 445 2.25 -23.93 -2.34
CA PRO A 445 2.99 -23.36 -1.20
C PRO A 445 2.97 -21.83 -1.12
N LEU A 446 2.59 -21.12 -2.19
CA LEU A 446 2.53 -19.66 -2.22
C LEU A 446 1.34 -19.15 -1.39
N VAL A 447 1.62 -18.30 -0.40
CA VAL A 447 0.58 -17.66 0.41
C VAL A 447 -0.13 -16.60 -0.43
N HIS A 448 -1.35 -16.91 -0.87
CA HIS A 448 -2.13 -16.05 -1.75
C HIS A 448 -3.56 -15.87 -1.22
N TYR A 449 -3.94 -14.61 -0.94
CA TYR A 449 -5.31 -14.21 -0.63
C TYR A 449 -5.93 -13.48 -1.81
N ARG A 450 -7.05 -14.00 -2.33
CA ARG A 450 -7.75 -13.42 -3.48
C ARG A 450 -9.09 -12.84 -3.05
N MET A 451 -9.25 -11.54 -3.22
CA MET A 451 -10.45 -10.79 -2.89
C MET A 451 -11.38 -10.70 -4.10
N VAL A 452 -12.66 -11.04 -3.90
CA VAL A 452 -13.72 -10.84 -4.90
C VAL A 452 -14.79 -9.95 -4.31
N ASN A 453 -15.11 -8.86 -4.99
CA ASN A 453 -16.13 -7.92 -4.56
C ASN A 453 -17.48 -8.24 -5.20
N HIS A 454 -18.38 -8.83 -4.41
CA HIS A 454 -19.78 -9.05 -4.76
C HIS A 454 -19.99 -9.71 -6.13
N ASN A 455 -20.53 -8.98 -7.11
CA ASN A 455 -20.86 -9.48 -8.44
C ASN A 455 -19.80 -9.08 -9.47
N ASP A 456 -18.54 -8.92 -9.06
CA ASP A 456 -17.44 -8.71 -10.00
C ASP A 456 -17.37 -9.89 -11.00
N PRO A 457 -17.55 -9.65 -12.31
CA PRO A 457 -17.52 -10.71 -13.32
C PRO A 457 -16.10 -11.21 -13.65
N VAL A 458 -15.06 -10.41 -13.41
CA VAL A 458 -13.70 -10.68 -13.91
C VAL A 458 -13.09 -11.96 -13.32
N PRO A 459 -13.24 -12.26 -12.02
CA PRO A 459 -12.79 -13.54 -11.47
C PRO A 459 -13.45 -14.78 -12.08
N SER A 460 -14.54 -14.63 -12.84
CA SER A 460 -15.18 -15.77 -13.52
C SER A 460 -14.54 -16.11 -14.86
N VAL A 461 -13.60 -15.31 -15.36
CA VAL A 461 -12.90 -15.52 -16.65
C VAL A 461 -11.38 -15.76 -16.49
N PRO A 462 -10.73 -16.46 -17.43
CA PRO A 462 -11.32 -17.38 -18.40
C PRO A 462 -12.15 -18.49 -17.73
N GLY A 463 -13.20 -18.95 -18.40
CA GLY A 463 -13.98 -20.11 -17.94
C GLY A 463 -13.12 -21.37 -17.96
N THR A 464 -13.44 -22.36 -17.12
CA THR A 464 -12.71 -23.63 -17.01
C THR A 464 -12.58 -24.39 -18.33
N TRP A 465 -13.44 -24.10 -19.31
CA TRP A 465 -13.54 -24.79 -20.60
C TRP A 465 -12.94 -24.02 -21.80
N MET A 466 -12.36 -22.83 -21.58
CA MET A 466 -11.95 -21.90 -22.65
C MET A 466 -10.55 -22.20 -23.24
N ASN A 467 -10.30 -23.40 -23.77
CA ASN A 467 -9.01 -23.75 -24.40
C ASN A 467 -9.03 -23.81 -25.95
N THR A 468 -9.55 -22.78 -26.65
CA THR A 468 -9.60 -22.81 -28.13
C THR A 468 -9.43 -21.46 -28.82
N LYS A 469 -8.79 -21.47 -30.01
CA LYS A 469 -8.58 -20.32 -30.93
C LYS A 469 -9.90 -19.63 -31.31
N ALA A 470 -9.83 -18.30 -31.42
CA ALA A 470 -10.89 -17.28 -31.50
C ALA A 470 -12.11 -17.46 -32.45
N LYS A 471 -12.28 -18.56 -33.19
CA LYS A 471 -13.32 -18.67 -34.24
C LYS A 471 -14.74 -19.02 -33.77
N VAL A 472 -15.04 -19.05 -32.46
CA VAL A 472 -16.38 -19.42 -31.94
C VAL A 472 -17.01 -18.31 -31.06
N PHE A 473 -16.37 -17.17 -30.89
CA PHE A 473 -16.83 -16.14 -29.93
C PHE A 473 -17.68 -15.05 -30.60
N GLY A 474 -18.97 -15.31 -30.79
CA GLY A 474 -19.96 -14.33 -31.25
C GLY A 474 -21.17 -14.26 -30.33
N SER A 475 -21.46 -13.05 -29.81
CA SER A 475 -22.71 -12.53 -29.21
C SER A 475 -23.49 -13.32 -28.12
N GLY A 476 -23.20 -14.60 -27.87
CA GLY A 476 -23.99 -15.47 -26.98
C GLY A 476 -23.57 -15.50 -25.51
N LEU A 477 -22.32 -15.18 -25.18
CA LEU A 477 -21.75 -15.36 -23.82
C LEU A 477 -22.27 -14.34 -22.79
N ALA A 478 -22.66 -13.14 -23.20
CA ALA A 478 -23.26 -12.18 -22.28
C ALA A 478 -24.65 -12.63 -21.77
N LEU A 479 -25.31 -13.55 -22.48
CA LEU A 479 -26.63 -14.09 -22.12
C LEU A 479 -26.56 -15.37 -21.26
N THR A 480 -25.41 -16.04 -21.19
CA THR A 480 -25.27 -17.34 -20.50
C THR A 480 -25.14 -17.23 -18.98
N PHE A 481 -24.67 -16.10 -18.46
CA PHE A 481 -24.46 -15.88 -17.02
C PHE A 481 -25.69 -15.32 -16.28
N VAL A 482 -26.79 -15.10 -16.99
CA VAL A 482 -27.94 -14.32 -16.51
C VAL A 482 -29.11 -15.19 -16.04
N ASN A 483 -29.24 -16.42 -16.57
CA ASN A 483 -30.37 -17.31 -16.27
C ASN A 483 -29.88 -18.60 -15.59
N VAL A 484 -30.28 -18.83 -14.34
CA VAL A 484 -29.91 -20.02 -13.54
C VAL A 484 -30.15 -21.36 -14.24
N PRO A 485 -31.25 -21.58 -15.01
CA PRO A 485 -31.41 -22.84 -15.74
C PRO A 485 -30.48 -22.98 -16.96
N LEU A 486 -30.03 -21.86 -17.56
CA LEU A 486 -29.19 -21.84 -18.75
C LEU A 486 -27.68 -21.84 -18.40
N GLY A 487 -27.28 -21.20 -17.30
CA GLY A 487 -25.90 -21.26 -16.79
C GLY A 487 -25.46 -22.69 -16.44
N LEU A 488 -26.39 -23.49 -15.92
CA LEU A 488 -26.19 -24.92 -15.68
C LEU A 488 -25.95 -25.72 -16.98
N SER A 489 -26.54 -25.30 -18.11
CA SER A 489 -26.32 -25.98 -19.41
C SER A 489 -24.95 -25.67 -20.03
N VAL A 490 -24.37 -24.50 -19.75
CA VAL A 490 -22.98 -24.18 -20.10
C VAL A 490 -21.99 -24.90 -19.19
N PHE A 491 -22.33 -25.07 -17.91
CA PHE A 491 -21.57 -25.92 -16.98
C PHE A 491 -21.42 -27.37 -17.50
N VAL A 492 -22.48 -27.89 -18.12
CA VAL A 492 -22.49 -29.23 -18.75
C VAL A 492 -21.70 -29.25 -20.07
N ALA A 493 -21.85 -28.23 -20.92
CA ALA A 493 -21.11 -28.16 -22.19
C ALA A 493 -19.59 -27.97 -21.97
N GLY A 494 -19.17 -27.26 -20.91
CA GLY A 494 -17.76 -27.06 -20.56
C GLY A 494 -17.04 -28.34 -20.14
N ILE A 495 -17.75 -29.36 -19.68
CA ILE A 495 -17.19 -30.69 -19.36
C ILE A 495 -16.87 -31.49 -20.64
N THR A 496 -17.40 -31.09 -21.80
CA THR A 496 -17.33 -31.90 -23.04
C THR A 496 -16.28 -31.46 -24.06
N ASN A 497 -15.55 -30.35 -23.84
CA ASN A 497 -14.54 -29.86 -24.80
C ASN A 497 -13.12 -30.20 -24.32
N TRP A 498 -12.68 -31.43 -24.56
CA TRP A 498 -11.42 -31.99 -24.08
C TRP A 498 -10.28 -31.80 -25.09
N THR A 499 -9.61 -30.67 -25.02
CA THR A 499 -8.18 -30.57 -25.34
C THR A 499 -7.53 -29.67 -24.28
N GLY A 500 -6.65 -30.21 -23.43
CA GLY A 500 -5.91 -29.49 -22.37
C GLY A 500 -6.59 -29.43 -20.98
N GLU A 501 -5.81 -29.06 -19.96
CA GLU A 501 -6.27 -28.93 -18.57
C GLU A 501 -7.02 -27.61 -18.33
N PRO A 502 -8.07 -27.58 -17.48
CA PRO A 502 -8.89 -26.40 -17.25
C PRO A 502 -8.14 -25.31 -16.48
N TYR A 503 -8.43 -24.03 -16.78
CA TYR A 503 -8.00 -22.91 -15.95
C TYR A 503 -8.54 -23.04 -14.52
N GLU A 504 -7.69 -22.79 -13.52
CA GLU A 504 -8.03 -22.87 -12.10
C GLU A 504 -7.61 -21.60 -11.33
N HIS A 505 -8.31 -21.31 -10.23
CA HIS A 505 -7.91 -20.24 -9.31
C HIS A 505 -6.89 -20.77 -8.31
N HIS A 506 -5.79 -20.05 -8.13
CA HIS A 506 -4.87 -20.26 -7.02
C HIS A 506 -5.23 -19.35 -5.83
N GLY A 507 -4.98 -19.80 -4.60
CA GLY A 507 -5.11 -19.01 -3.38
C GLY A 507 -6.47 -19.07 -2.67
N THR A 508 -6.50 -18.56 -1.44
CA THR A 508 -7.66 -18.56 -0.55
C THR A 508 -8.62 -17.43 -0.91
N LEU A 509 -9.84 -17.79 -1.31
CA LEU A 509 -10.90 -16.84 -1.66
C LEU A 509 -11.40 -16.09 -0.41
N ARG A 510 -11.44 -14.76 -0.50
CA ARG A 510 -12.15 -13.87 0.40
C ARG A 510 -13.22 -13.15 -0.40
N HIS A 511 -14.47 -13.56 -0.25
CA HIS A 511 -15.59 -13.01 -1.01
C HIS A 511 -16.35 -12.00 -0.16
N PHE A 512 -16.43 -10.75 -0.61
CA PHE A 512 -17.23 -9.72 0.03
C PHE A 512 -18.64 -9.73 -0.53
N MET A 513 -19.64 -9.82 0.35
CA MET A 513 -21.03 -9.90 -0.04
C MET A 513 -21.90 -9.00 0.84
N PRO A 514 -22.50 -7.95 0.25
CA PRO A 514 -23.60 -7.22 0.87
C PRO A 514 -24.80 -8.14 1.16
N VAL A 515 -25.43 -7.95 2.32
CA VAL A 515 -26.65 -8.62 2.74
C VAL A 515 -27.72 -7.57 3.00
N GLU A 516 -28.85 -7.66 2.29
CA GLU A 516 -29.91 -6.67 2.33
C GLU A 516 -31.12 -7.14 3.14
N PHE A 517 -31.51 -6.32 4.11
CA PHE A 517 -32.64 -6.55 5.01
C PHE A 517 -33.76 -5.52 4.72
N GLY A 518 -34.65 -5.86 3.79
CA GLY A 518 -35.73 -4.96 3.38
C GLY A 518 -35.22 -3.73 2.62
N ARG A 519 -35.95 -2.60 2.68
CA ARG A 519 -35.68 -1.43 1.81
C ARG A 519 -34.56 -0.48 2.28
N LYS A 520 -34.02 -0.63 3.50
CA LYS A 520 -33.08 0.35 4.08
C LYS A 520 -31.95 -0.20 4.96
N ALA A 521 -32.03 -1.44 5.44
CA ALA A 521 -30.98 -2.01 6.26
C ALA A 521 -30.08 -2.90 5.40
N GLN A 522 -28.78 -2.65 5.46
CA GLN A 522 -27.76 -3.42 4.75
C GLN A 522 -26.63 -3.76 5.72
N SER A 523 -25.90 -4.80 5.40
CA SER A 523 -24.69 -5.24 6.10
C SER A 523 -23.78 -5.92 5.07
N SER A 524 -22.60 -6.39 5.47
CA SER A 524 -21.75 -7.17 4.57
C SER A 524 -21.05 -8.30 5.30
N ILE A 525 -20.75 -9.39 4.60
CA ILE A 525 -19.91 -10.46 5.12
C ILE A 525 -18.70 -10.70 4.23
N LEU A 526 -17.58 -11.08 4.86
CA LEU A 526 -16.43 -11.64 4.17
C LEU A 526 -16.38 -13.14 4.47
N TRP A 527 -16.41 -13.98 3.44
CA TRP A 527 -16.52 -15.43 3.59
C TRP A 527 -15.86 -16.21 2.44
N GLU A 528 -15.83 -17.53 2.55
CA GLU A 528 -15.10 -18.44 1.64
C GLU A 528 -16.03 -19.46 0.97
N PRO A 529 -16.93 -19.01 0.06
CA PRO A 529 -17.82 -19.94 -0.63
C PRO A 529 -17.02 -20.94 -1.47
N GLY A 530 -17.42 -22.20 -1.44
CA GLY A 530 -16.78 -23.29 -2.19
C GLY A 530 -17.63 -23.86 -3.32
N CYS A 531 -18.84 -23.34 -3.53
CA CYS A 531 -19.78 -23.80 -4.56
C CYS A 531 -19.69 -22.96 -5.83
N ASP A 532 -19.69 -23.64 -6.98
CA ASP A 532 -19.54 -23.01 -8.28
C ASP A 532 -20.73 -22.07 -8.58
N THR A 533 -21.90 -22.38 -8.03
CA THR A 533 -23.11 -21.54 -8.12
C THR A 533 -22.85 -20.12 -7.57
N ILE A 534 -21.97 -19.97 -6.59
CA ILE A 534 -21.61 -18.65 -6.03
C ILE A 534 -20.31 -18.14 -6.65
N THR A 535 -19.32 -19.00 -6.87
CA THR A 535 -17.97 -18.57 -7.27
C THR A 535 -17.77 -18.41 -8.77
N GLN A 536 -18.65 -18.99 -9.61
CA GLN A 536 -18.57 -18.91 -11.07
C GLN A 536 -19.70 -18.08 -11.70
N HIS A 537 -20.70 -17.69 -10.92
CA HIS A 537 -21.71 -16.75 -11.36
C HIS A 537 -21.21 -15.33 -11.10
N ALA A 538 -21.07 -14.53 -12.15
CA ALA A 538 -20.88 -13.08 -12.09
C ALA A 538 -22.03 -12.30 -11.39
N ALA A 539 -22.92 -13.01 -10.67
CA ALA A 539 -24.11 -12.49 -10.04
C ALA A 539 -24.51 -13.36 -8.84
N CYS A 540 -23.64 -13.44 -7.82
CA CYS A 540 -23.91 -14.08 -6.54
C CYS A 540 -25.27 -13.64 -5.94
N SER A 541 -25.62 -12.35 -6.05
CA SER A 541 -26.93 -11.86 -5.58
C SER A 541 -28.11 -12.43 -6.36
N VAL A 542 -27.99 -12.66 -7.66
CA VAL A 542 -29.06 -13.23 -8.48
C VAL A 542 -29.31 -14.69 -8.12
N ALA A 543 -28.26 -15.46 -7.82
CA ALA A 543 -28.41 -16.82 -7.33
C ALA A 543 -29.09 -16.87 -5.94
N LEU A 544 -28.74 -15.95 -5.03
CA LEU A 544 -29.26 -15.93 -3.67
C LEU A 544 -30.65 -15.26 -3.53
N GLN A 545 -31.03 -14.33 -4.42
CA GLN A 545 -32.30 -13.61 -4.37
C GLN A 545 -33.46 -14.31 -5.12
N GLN A 546 -33.23 -15.46 -5.76
CA GLN A 546 -34.27 -16.19 -6.48
C GLN A 546 -35.33 -16.79 -5.55
N LYS A 547 -36.46 -16.08 -5.40
CA LYS A 547 -37.59 -16.55 -4.59
C LYS A 547 -38.68 -17.33 -5.34
N ASN A 548 -38.77 -17.33 -6.68
CA ASN A 548 -39.92 -17.94 -7.39
C ASN A 548 -39.66 -18.41 -8.85
N GLY A 549 -38.46 -18.87 -9.21
CA GLY A 549 -38.24 -19.64 -10.44
C GLY A 549 -38.36 -18.90 -11.79
N LEU A 550 -38.60 -17.58 -11.81
CA LEU A 550 -38.40 -16.75 -13.01
C LEU A 550 -37.37 -15.66 -12.71
N PRO A 551 -36.34 -15.49 -13.55
CA PRO A 551 -35.39 -14.41 -13.41
C PRO A 551 -36.11 -13.09 -13.67
N ASP A 552 -36.02 -12.17 -12.72
CA ASP A 552 -36.30 -10.77 -13.03
C ASP A 552 -35.24 -10.35 -14.05
N ARG A 553 -35.64 -10.00 -15.28
CA ARG A 553 -34.71 -9.75 -16.38
C ARG A 553 -33.80 -8.59 -15.96
N PRO A 554 -32.49 -8.80 -15.72
CA PRO A 554 -31.66 -7.70 -15.30
C PRO A 554 -31.59 -6.69 -16.44
N GLY A 555 -32.05 -5.48 -16.15
CA GLY A 555 -31.97 -4.37 -17.09
C GLY A 555 -30.53 -3.94 -17.30
N LEU A 556 -30.31 -3.06 -18.29
CA LEU A 556 -29.03 -2.41 -18.59
C LEU A 556 -28.34 -1.83 -17.32
N LEU A 557 -29.13 -1.39 -16.33
CA LEU A 557 -28.67 -0.87 -15.04
C LEU A 557 -27.89 -1.92 -14.21
N THR A 558 -28.33 -3.18 -14.16
CA THR A 558 -27.67 -4.22 -13.36
C THR A 558 -26.29 -4.59 -13.91
N GLN A 559 -26.10 -4.49 -15.24
CA GLN A 559 -24.79 -4.67 -15.88
C GLN A 559 -23.82 -3.52 -15.54
N VAL A 560 -24.32 -2.28 -15.48
CA VAL A 560 -23.54 -1.10 -15.07
C VAL A 560 -23.14 -1.19 -13.59
N PHE A 561 -24.04 -1.61 -12.70
CA PHE A 561 -23.72 -1.82 -11.28
C PHE A 561 -22.70 -2.96 -11.06
N SER A 562 -22.78 -4.04 -11.85
CA SER A 562 -21.81 -5.14 -11.76
C SER A 562 -20.42 -4.75 -12.27
N ALA A 563 -20.34 -3.88 -13.29
CA ALA A 563 -19.08 -3.27 -13.73
C ALA A 563 -18.49 -2.33 -12.67
N GLY A 564 -19.33 -1.62 -11.91
CA GLY A 564 -18.90 -0.79 -10.78
C GLY A 564 -18.23 -1.58 -9.65
N ASN A 565 -18.64 -2.84 -9.42
CA ASN A 565 -18.05 -3.70 -8.39
C ASN A 565 -16.59 -4.10 -8.71
N HIS A 566 -16.22 -4.10 -9.99
CA HIS A 566 -14.84 -4.36 -10.42
C HIS A 566 -13.91 -3.14 -10.25
N LEU A 567 -14.45 -1.94 -10.00
CA LEU A 567 -13.61 -0.76 -9.83
C LEU A 567 -12.92 -0.76 -8.46
N MET A 568 -11.68 -0.27 -8.40
CA MET A 568 -10.97 -0.12 -7.12
C MET A 568 -11.57 0.99 -6.26
N ALA A 569 -11.49 2.25 -6.70
CA ALA A 569 -11.92 3.43 -5.92
C ALA A 569 -13.43 3.40 -5.59
N GLY A 570 -14.25 2.85 -6.49
CA GLY A 570 -15.71 2.76 -6.33
C GLY A 570 -16.22 1.43 -5.77
N GLY A 571 -15.39 0.38 -5.68
CA GLY A 571 -15.81 -0.98 -5.33
C GLY A 571 -14.92 -1.62 -4.27
N TYR A 572 -13.73 -2.08 -4.65
CA TYR A 572 -12.84 -2.83 -3.76
C TYR A 572 -12.34 -2.04 -2.54
N ILE A 573 -11.93 -0.78 -2.69
CA ILE A 573 -11.49 0.04 -1.55
C ILE A 573 -12.61 0.21 -0.50
N PRO A 574 -13.82 0.67 -0.87
CA PRO A 574 -14.96 0.71 0.05
C PRO A 574 -15.26 -0.63 0.73
N ALA A 575 -15.24 -1.73 -0.02
CA ALA A 575 -15.52 -3.08 0.49
C ALA A 575 -14.46 -3.56 1.51
N CYS A 576 -13.18 -3.33 1.21
CA CYS A 576 -12.09 -3.69 2.12
C CYS A 576 -12.08 -2.81 3.38
N TRP A 577 -12.39 -1.50 3.24
CA TRP A 577 -12.54 -0.61 4.38
C TRP A 577 -13.72 -1.04 5.27
N ALA A 578 -14.88 -1.35 4.67
CA ALA A 578 -16.04 -1.85 5.39
C ALA A 578 -15.73 -3.15 6.14
N THR A 579 -14.97 -4.05 5.51
CA THR A 579 -14.49 -5.28 6.13
C THR A 579 -13.61 -4.98 7.35
N LEU A 580 -12.61 -4.10 7.23
CA LEU A 580 -11.74 -3.73 8.35
C LEU A 580 -12.54 -3.16 9.53
N ARG A 581 -13.44 -2.22 9.27
CA ARG A 581 -14.30 -1.61 10.30
C ARG A 581 -15.22 -2.62 10.97
N ARG A 582 -15.82 -3.52 10.20
CA ARG A 582 -16.68 -4.58 10.73
C ARG A 582 -15.91 -5.56 11.61
N TRP A 583 -14.68 -5.89 11.24
CA TRP A 583 -13.83 -6.78 12.02
C TRP A 583 -13.34 -6.10 13.30
N GLN A 584 -13.06 -4.79 13.26
CA GLN A 584 -12.80 -3.98 14.46
C GLN A 584 -14.02 -3.96 15.39
N GLU A 585 -15.22 -3.67 14.88
CA GLU A 585 -16.46 -3.69 15.68
C GLU A 585 -16.68 -5.06 16.35
N ALA A 586 -16.51 -6.14 15.59
CA ALA A 586 -16.68 -7.50 16.09
C ALA A 586 -15.64 -7.86 17.16
N GLN A 587 -14.38 -7.43 16.98
CA GLN A 587 -13.30 -7.63 17.95
C GLN A 587 -13.54 -6.83 19.24
N GLU A 588 -13.91 -5.56 19.14
CA GLU A 588 -14.20 -4.67 20.28
C GLU A 588 -15.44 -5.16 21.05
N SER A 589 -16.49 -5.57 20.33
CA SER A 589 -17.76 -6.02 20.90
C SER A 589 -17.78 -7.50 21.29
N ARG A 590 -16.69 -8.25 21.02
CA ARG A 590 -16.59 -9.71 21.20
C ARG A 590 -17.74 -10.48 20.54
N ARG A 591 -18.16 -10.04 19.34
CA ARG A 591 -19.24 -10.67 18.56
C ARG A 591 -18.66 -11.57 17.46
N SER A 592 -19.51 -12.42 16.91
CA SER A 592 -19.19 -13.21 15.72
C SER A 592 -19.12 -12.35 14.47
N LEU A 593 -18.36 -12.79 13.47
CA LEU A 593 -18.25 -12.11 12.17
C LEU A 593 -19.56 -12.13 11.38
N VAL A 594 -20.35 -13.19 11.55
CA VAL A 594 -21.67 -13.37 10.94
C VAL A 594 -22.71 -13.44 12.05
N THR A 595 -23.68 -12.54 11.99
CA THR A 595 -24.83 -12.54 12.90
C THR A 595 -25.81 -13.65 12.55
N GLU A 596 -26.66 -14.06 13.49
CA GLU A 596 -27.71 -15.06 13.24
C GLU A 596 -28.65 -14.63 12.11
N ARG A 597 -29.01 -13.34 12.07
CA ARG A 597 -29.86 -12.77 11.02
C ARG A 597 -29.26 -12.86 9.62
N GLU A 598 -27.95 -12.62 9.49
CA GLU A 598 -27.24 -12.78 8.22
C GLU A 598 -27.11 -14.24 7.84
N PHE A 599 -26.79 -15.10 8.82
CA PHE A 599 -26.70 -16.54 8.61
C PHE A 599 -28.02 -17.11 8.06
N GLU A 600 -29.15 -16.84 8.72
CA GLU A 600 -30.47 -17.34 8.32
C GLU A 600 -30.87 -16.86 6.92
N TRP A 601 -30.54 -15.61 6.58
CA TRP A 601 -30.81 -15.05 5.25
C TRP A 601 -30.06 -15.82 4.16
N ILE A 602 -28.76 -16.05 4.37
CA ILE A 602 -27.92 -16.75 3.38
C ILE A 602 -28.25 -18.24 3.36
N GLU A 603 -28.47 -18.85 4.52
CA GLU A 603 -28.86 -20.26 4.64
C GLU A 603 -30.16 -20.55 3.87
N SER A 604 -31.17 -19.69 4.01
CA SER A 604 -32.43 -19.82 3.27
C SER A 604 -32.20 -19.81 1.76
N ALA A 605 -31.30 -18.94 1.29
CA ALA A 605 -30.93 -18.87 -0.12
C ALA A 605 -30.16 -20.13 -0.60
N LEU A 606 -29.22 -20.64 0.19
CA LEU A 606 -28.49 -21.87 -0.10
C LEU A 606 -29.41 -23.11 -0.13
N ILE A 607 -30.40 -23.17 0.75
CA ILE A 607 -31.44 -24.22 0.74
C ILE A 607 -32.26 -24.12 -0.55
N GLY A 608 -32.65 -22.91 -0.96
CA GLY A 608 -33.35 -22.66 -2.23
C GLY A 608 -32.56 -23.15 -3.43
N ILE A 609 -31.27 -22.81 -3.53
CA ILE A 609 -30.36 -23.29 -4.57
C ILE A 609 -30.28 -24.82 -4.58
N THR A 610 -30.08 -25.43 -3.41
CA THR A 610 -30.01 -26.89 -3.26
C THR A 610 -31.27 -27.58 -3.77
N GLN A 611 -32.43 -27.01 -3.45
CA GLN A 611 -33.72 -27.54 -3.90
C GLN A 611 -33.86 -27.45 -5.42
N GLN A 612 -33.53 -26.30 -6.03
CA GLN A 612 -33.57 -26.13 -7.48
C GLN A 612 -32.64 -27.10 -8.22
N LEU A 613 -31.42 -27.32 -7.71
CA LEU A 613 -30.48 -28.29 -8.28
C LEU A 613 -31.04 -29.72 -8.21
N ARG A 614 -31.65 -30.09 -7.07
CA ARG A 614 -32.29 -31.40 -6.90
C ARG A 614 -33.52 -31.58 -7.80
N ASP A 615 -34.34 -30.54 -7.95
CA ASP A 615 -35.48 -30.54 -8.88
C ASP A 615 -35.00 -30.76 -10.31
N LYS A 616 -33.95 -30.05 -10.75
CA LYS A 616 -33.36 -30.25 -12.07
C LYS A 616 -32.81 -31.66 -12.27
N CYS A 617 -32.17 -32.22 -11.25
CA CYS A 617 -31.70 -33.61 -11.29
C CYS A 617 -32.86 -34.61 -11.43
N ARG A 618 -33.95 -34.41 -10.67
CA ARG A 618 -35.17 -35.23 -10.78
C ARG A 618 -35.78 -35.13 -12.18
N ASP A 619 -35.87 -33.93 -12.74
CA ASP A 619 -36.40 -33.70 -14.09
C ASP A 619 -35.58 -34.42 -15.17
N LEU A 620 -34.25 -34.46 -15.03
CA LEU A 620 -33.37 -35.18 -15.95
C LEU A 620 -33.57 -36.70 -15.83
N LEU A 621 -33.66 -37.22 -14.60
CA LEU A 621 -33.87 -38.65 -14.32
C LEU A 621 -35.26 -39.14 -14.71
N ALA A 622 -36.26 -38.25 -14.81
CA ALA A 622 -37.61 -38.57 -15.27
C ALA A 622 -37.72 -38.71 -16.80
N ARG A 623 -36.65 -38.46 -17.56
CA ARG A 623 -36.62 -38.61 -19.03
C ARG A 623 -36.32 -40.06 -19.43
N PRO A 624 -36.60 -40.46 -20.69
CA PRO A 624 -36.30 -41.81 -21.16
C PRO A 624 -34.82 -42.20 -20.99
N ASP A 625 -34.51 -43.47 -20.73
CA ASP A 625 -33.16 -43.94 -20.38
C ASP A 625 -32.05 -43.52 -21.36
N ALA A 626 -32.35 -43.45 -22.66
CA ALA A 626 -31.38 -42.99 -23.66
C ALA A 626 -30.98 -41.52 -23.44
N TYR A 627 -31.93 -40.67 -23.02
CA TYR A 627 -31.68 -39.28 -22.67
C TYR A 627 -30.90 -39.17 -21.35
N VAL A 628 -31.25 -39.99 -20.35
CA VAL A 628 -30.53 -40.03 -19.06
C VAL A 628 -29.07 -40.42 -19.26
N ARG A 629 -28.79 -41.48 -20.03
CA ARG A 629 -27.42 -41.90 -20.38
C ARG A 629 -26.64 -40.79 -21.09
N ALA A 630 -27.29 -40.06 -22.00
CA ALA A 630 -26.67 -38.91 -22.68
C ALA A 630 -26.35 -37.73 -21.73
N HIS A 631 -26.93 -37.67 -20.54
CA HIS A 631 -26.77 -36.58 -19.56
C HIS A 631 -26.20 -37.07 -18.20
N GLU A 632 -25.62 -38.26 -18.13
CA GLU A 632 -25.10 -38.83 -16.88
C GLU A 632 -23.99 -37.95 -16.24
N GLN A 633 -23.09 -37.41 -17.07
CA GLN A 633 -22.06 -36.47 -16.63
C GLN A 633 -22.66 -35.18 -16.04
N ALA A 634 -23.73 -34.67 -16.65
CA ALA A 634 -24.45 -33.49 -16.17
C ALA A 634 -25.09 -33.75 -14.80
N ILE A 635 -25.75 -34.90 -14.64
CA ILE A 635 -26.35 -35.33 -13.37
C ILE A 635 -25.26 -35.45 -12.28
N GLY A 636 -24.13 -36.07 -12.60
CA GLY A 636 -22.98 -36.15 -11.69
C GLY A 636 -22.43 -34.78 -11.29
N ALA A 637 -22.39 -33.84 -12.23
CA ALA A 637 -21.94 -32.47 -11.98
C ALA A 637 -22.91 -31.68 -11.07
N ILE A 638 -24.22 -31.84 -11.26
CA ILE A 638 -25.26 -31.27 -10.39
C ILE A 638 -25.13 -31.80 -8.95
N ASN A 639 -24.95 -33.11 -8.78
CA ASN A 639 -24.79 -33.70 -7.45
C ASN A 639 -23.53 -33.20 -6.73
N ARG A 640 -22.39 -33.12 -7.43
CA ARG A 640 -21.16 -32.52 -6.88
C ARG A 640 -21.38 -31.08 -6.45
N GLU A 641 -22.14 -30.31 -7.23
CA GLU A 641 -22.45 -28.93 -6.90
C GLU A 641 -23.35 -28.83 -5.65
N VAL A 642 -24.31 -29.75 -5.47
CA VAL A 642 -25.10 -29.85 -4.22
C VAL A 642 -24.19 -30.09 -3.01
N ASP A 643 -23.20 -30.99 -3.12
CA ASP A 643 -22.23 -31.25 -2.05
C ASP A 643 -21.35 -30.02 -1.74
N LYS A 644 -20.95 -29.27 -2.77
CA LYS A 644 -20.24 -28.01 -2.60
C LYS A 644 -21.11 -26.95 -1.92
N VAL A 645 -22.39 -26.83 -2.28
CA VAL A 645 -23.33 -25.91 -1.62
C VAL A 645 -23.48 -26.26 -0.13
N HIS A 646 -23.55 -27.55 0.20
CA HIS A 646 -23.56 -28.01 1.59
C HIS A 646 -22.27 -27.62 2.33
N THR A 647 -21.11 -27.81 1.71
CA THR A 647 -19.81 -27.40 2.26
C THR A 647 -19.75 -25.89 2.51
N THR A 648 -20.24 -25.09 1.55
CA THR A 648 -20.36 -23.62 1.68
C THR A 648 -21.22 -23.23 2.88
N ARG A 649 -22.37 -23.88 3.08
CA ARG A 649 -23.22 -23.65 4.26
C ARG A 649 -22.49 -23.99 5.56
N THR A 650 -21.78 -25.12 5.61
CA THR A 650 -21.02 -25.54 6.80
C THR A 650 -19.93 -24.53 7.15
N ARG A 651 -19.19 -24.01 6.16
CA ARG A 651 -18.20 -22.94 6.37
C ARG A 651 -18.86 -21.66 6.88
N LEU A 652 -20.00 -21.26 6.31
CA LEU A 652 -20.74 -20.09 6.80
C LEU A 652 -21.16 -20.29 8.26
N ALA A 653 -21.60 -21.48 8.64
CA ALA A 653 -22.00 -21.79 10.02
C ALA A 653 -20.83 -21.65 11.01
N THR A 654 -19.59 -21.94 10.60
CA THR A 654 -18.42 -21.73 11.48
C THR A 654 -18.18 -20.24 11.80
N LEU A 655 -18.48 -19.34 10.86
CA LEU A 655 -18.30 -17.89 11.07
C LEU A 655 -19.29 -17.30 12.10
N ARG A 656 -20.41 -17.99 12.34
CA ARG A 656 -21.41 -17.62 13.36
C ARG A 656 -20.89 -17.77 14.80
N TYR A 657 -19.91 -18.66 15.01
CA TYR A 657 -19.36 -18.94 16.34
C TYR A 657 -17.91 -18.47 16.50
N MET A 658 -17.28 -17.99 15.43
CA MET A 658 -15.91 -17.49 15.45
C MET A 658 -15.84 -16.12 16.11
N SER A 659 -15.09 -16.01 17.20
CA SER A 659 -14.72 -14.72 17.80
C SER A 659 -13.53 -14.10 17.06
N VAL A 660 -13.59 -12.80 16.80
CA VAL A 660 -12.48 -12.07 16.15
C VAL A 660 -11.41 -11.69 17.17
N SER A 661 -10.18 -12.12 16.93
CA SER A 661 -9.00 -11.72 17.71
C SER A 661 -8.36 -10.44 17.15
N GLN A 662 -7.49 -9.79 17.92
CA GLN A 662 -6.67 -8.70 17.38
C GLN A 662 -5.76 -9.15 16.23
N LYS A 663 -5.33 -10.41 16.21
CA LYS A 663 -4.51 -10.98 15.14
C LYS A 663 -5.30 -11.10 13.83
N ASP A 664 -6.60 -11.40 13.89
CA ASP A 664 -7.49 -11.42 12.72
C ASP A 664 -7.65 -10.02 12.10
N VAL A 665 -7.62 -8.98 12.93
CA VAL A 665 -7.74 -7.59 12.47
C VAL A 665 -6.41 -7.05 11.96
N TYR A 666 -5.35 -7.14 12.77
CA TYR A 666 -4.08 -6.43 12.59
C TYR A 666 -2.90 -7.34 12.20
N GLY A 667 -3.09 -8.65 12.12
CA GLY A 667 -2.04 -9.62 11.83
C GLY A 667 -0.96 -9.63 12.91
N GLN A 668 0.30 -9.79 12.50
CA GLN A 668 1.48 -9.77 13.37
C GLN A 668 1.67 -8.44 14.10
N LEU A 669 1.07 -7.33 13.63
CA LEU A 669 1.13 -6.05 14.35
C LEU A 669 0.43 -6.11 15.72
N SER A 670 -0.48 -7.07 15.93
CA SER A 670 -1.09 -7.33 17.23
C SER A 670 -0.11 -7.85 18.29
N GLU A 671 1.05 -8.36 17.89
CA GLU A 671 2.14 -8.75 18.79
C GLU A 671 2.89 -7.53 19.35
N GLN A 672 2.61 -6.33 18.82
CA GLN A 672 3.17 -5.04 19.25
C GLN A 672 2.03 -4.10 19.67
N PRO A 673 1.34 -4.36 20.79
CA PRO A 673 0.15 -3.61 21.19
C PRO A 673 0.42 -2.12 21.42
N GLU A 674 1.62 -1.76 21.91
CA GLU A 674 2.04 -0.35 22.07
C GLU A 674 2.08 0.37 20.72
N ARG A 675 2.66 -0.26 19.68
CA ARG A 675 2.70 0.28 18.32
C ARG A 675 1.31 0.51 17.74
N LEU A 676 0.33 -0.35 18.06
CA LEU A 676 -1.06 -0.12 17.66
C LEU A 676 -1.71 0.99 18.47
N ALA A 677 -1.49 1.04 19.78
CA ALA A 677 -2.03 2.05 20.68
C ALA A 677 -1.55 3.47 20.33
N ASP A 678 -0.31 3.61 19.84
CA ASP A 678 0.26 4.90 19.43
C ASP A 678 -0.30 5.43 18.10
N ASN A 679 -0.82 4.55 17.25
CA ASN A 679 -1.14 4.88 15.85
C ASN A 679 -2.63 4.77 15.51
N LEU A 680 -3.39 3.90 16.18
CA LEU A 680 -4.84 3.81 16.01
C LEU A 680 -5.58 5.12 16.33
N PRO A 681 -5.24 5.86 17.42
CA PRO A 681 -5.89 7.14 17.70
C PRO A 681 -5.68 8.17 16.58
N ARG A 682 -4.50 8.19 15.93
CA ARG A 682 -4.24 9.06 14.77
C ARG A 682 -5.16 8.71 13.61
N TRP A 683 -5.29 7.43 13.29
CA TRP A 683 -6.21 6.98 12.24
C TRP A 683 -7.67 7.28 12.57
N GLN A 684 -8.08 7.08 13.82
CA GLN A 684 -9.42 7.39 14.30
C GLN A 684 -9.69 8.90 14.33
N ALA A 685 -8.68 9.76 14.43
CA ALA A 685 -8.85 11.21 14.44
C ALA A 685 -9.44 11.75 13.12
N HIS A 686 -9.32 11.01 12.01
CA HIS A 686 -10.02 11.33 10.76
C HIS A 686 -11.52 11.02 10.88
N PRO A 687 -12.41 12.02 10.77
CA PRO A 687 -13.86 11.79 10.86
C PRO A 687 -14.36 10.75 9.85
N GLN A 688 -13.71 10.66 8.68
CA GLN A 688 -14.04 9.72 7.61
C GLN A 688 -13.88 8.25 8.02
N ASN A 689 -12.93 7.95 8.92
CA ASN A 689 -12.73 6.60 9.43
C ASN A 689 -13.75 6.22 10.51
N GLN A 690 -14.47 7.20 11.06
CA GLN A 690 -15.53 7.00 12.04
C GLN A 690 -16.94 7.04 11.45
N VAL A 691 -17.06 7.25 10.13
CA VAL A 691 -18.37 7.32 9.47
C VAL A 691 -19.16 6.03 9.70
N VAL A 692 -20.40 6.20 10.15
CA VAL A 692 -21.39 5.12 10.26
C VAL A 692 -21.79 4.70 8.85
N GLU A 693 -21.25 3.56 8.41
CA GLU A 693 -21.52 2.98 7.10
C GLU A 693 -22.18 1.61 7.31
N GLN A 694 -23.37 1.40 6.75
CA GLN A 694 -24.16 0.19 7.03
C GLN A 694 -23.43 -1.09 6.63
N LEU A 695 -22.73 -1.08 5.49
CA LEU A 695 -21.93 -2.22 5.04
C LEU A 695 -20.75 -2.52 5.97
N ALA A 696 -20.29 -1.55 6.76
CA ALA A 696 -19.20 -1.68 7.71
C ALA A 696 -19.65 -2.12 9.11
N MET A 697 -20.95 -2.38 9.29
CA MET A 697 -21.54 -2.69 10.60
C MET A 697 -22.31 -4.00 10.60
N ALA A 698 -22.47 -4.58 11.79
CA ALA A 698 -23.46 -5.64 11.99
C ALA A 698 -24.89 -5.07 11.85
N PRO A 699 -25.86 -5.84 11.32
CA PRO A 699 -27.24 -5.39 11.23
C PRO A 699 -27.82 -5.13 12.62
N SER A 700 -28.62 -4.09 12.74
CA SER A 700 -29.34 -3.81 13.98
C SER A 700 -30.28 -4.98 14.32
N SER A 701 -30.23 -5.41 15.58
CA SER A 701 -31.24 -6.29 16.16
C SER A 701 -32.55 -5.50 16.22
N GLY A 702 -33.42 -5.62 15.20
CA GLY A 702 -34.77 -5.06 15.28
C GLY A 702 -35.52 -5.62 16.49
N SER A 703 -36.53 -4.87 16.98
CA SER A 703 -37.58 -5.09 18.03
C SER A 703 -37.58 -6.28 18.99
N ASP A 704 -37.01 -7.42 18.63
CA ASP A 704 -36.90 -8.61 19.46
C ASP A 704 -35.91 -8.41 20.61
N SER A 705 -34.86 -7.59 20.46
CA SER A 705 -33.92 -7.29 21.56
C SER A 705 -34.61 -6.55 22.72
N THR A 706 -35.57 -5.68 22.43
CA THR A 706 -36.42 -5.00 23.44
C THR A 706 -37.42 -5.94 24.11
N GLN A 707 -37.91 -6.97 23.42
CA GLN A 707 -38.80 -7.99 24.01
C GLN A 707 -38.02 -9.03 24.82
N THR A 708 -36.85 -9.48 24.36
CA THR A 708 -35.99 -10.41 25.10
C THR A 708 -35.29 -9.75 26.29
N ALA A 709 -34.90 -8.46 26.18
CA ALA A 709 -34.38 -7.70 27.33
C ALA A 709 -35.48 -7.41 28.37
N SER A 710 -36.74 -7.30 27.95
CA SER A 710 -37.91 -7.22 28.83
C SER A 710 -38.18 -8.52 29.60
N ILE A 711 -37.92 -9.68 28.98
CA ILE A 711 -38.14 -11.00 29.60
C ILE A 711 -36.97 -11.44 30.50
N TYR A 712 -35.72 -11.18 30.09
CA TYR A 712 -34.53 -11.70 30.78
C TYR A 712 -33.68 -10.63 31.46
N GLY A 713 -34.03 -9.34 31.34
CA GLY A 713 -33.27 -8.22 31.93
C GLY A 713 -31.93 -7.93 31.24
N HIS A 714 -31.53 -8.71 30.24
CA HIS A 714 -30.31 -8.54 29.46
C HIS A 714 -30.46 -9.10 28.05
N THR A 715 -29.61 -8.66 27.13
CA THR A 715 -29.57 -9.14 25.74
C THR A 715 -28.75 -10.42 25.65
N ILE A 716 -29.29 -11.48 25.05
CA ILE A 716 -28.57 -12.74 24.85
C ILE A 716 -27.34 -12.48 23.97
N GLY A 717 -26.14 -12.74 24.50
CA GLY A 717 -24.86 -12.52 23.81
C GLY A 717 -24.11 -11.23 24.19
N ALA A 718 -24.62 -10.39 25.09
CA ALA A 718 -23.86 -9.28 25.68
C ALA A 718 -23.14 -9.73 26.97
N PRO A 719 -21.97 -9.15 27.32
CA PRO A 719 -21.30 -9.46 28.57
C PRO A 719 -22.18 -9.07 29.78
N HIS A 720 -22.43 -10.03 30.67
CA HIS A 720 -23.17 -9.83 31.92
C HIS A 720 -22.24 -10.11 33.10
N THR A 721 -21.98 -9.11 33.93
CA THR A 721 -21.30 -9.28 35.22
C THR A 721 -22.31 -9.79 36.24
N LEU A 722 -22.18 -11.06 36.63
CA LEU A 722 -22.89 -11.59 37.78
C LEU A 722 -22.36 -10.90 39.04
N ASP A 723 -23.24 -10.12 39.68
CA ASP A 723 -22.97 -9.54 40.99
C ASP A 723 -23.12 -10.64 42.06
N ILE A 724 -22.00 -11.24 42.44
CA ILE A 724 -21.96 -12.37 43.39
C ILE A 724 -22.44 -11.95 44.80
N ASP A 725 -22.45 -10.65 45.11
CA ASP A 725 -22.91 -10.13 46.40
C ASP A 725 -24.44 -10.10 46.54
N SER A 726 -25.18 -10.42 45.46
CA SER A 726 -26.64 -10.50 45.46
C SER A 726 -27.21 -11.90 45.77
N ILE A 727 -26.34 -12.88 46.08
CA ILE A 727 -26.71 -14.23 46.53
C ILE A 727 -26.19 -14.46 47.96
N ILE A 728 -26.82 -13.83 48.95
CA ILE A 728 -26.80 -14.23 50.37
C ILE A 728 -28.21 -14.10 50.94
#